data_AF-A0A958GGA8-F1
#
_entry.id   AF-A0A958GGA8-F1
#
_cell.length_a   1.000
_cell.length_b   1.000
_cell.length_c   1.000
_cell.angle_alpha   90.00
_cell.angle_beta   90.00
_cell.angle_gamma   90.00
#
_symmetry.space_group_name_H-M   'P 1'
#
loop_
_entity.id
_entity.type
_entity.pdbx_description
1 polymer ?
#
loop_
_entity_poly.entity_id
_entity_poly.type
_entity_poly.pdbx_seq_one_letter_code
_entity_poly.pdbx_strand_id
1 'polypeptide(L)'
;SLPDIDVDFCITGRDRVIRYVVEKYGDDKVAQIATFGTLKAKAAIKDVGRALGKSYAETDRIAQLVPAPRQGFDYPLSEALQMEPKLKAFAEGEGEQLITLAMKVEGLTRHSSTHAAGVVIGDRPLTDLLPMMVDKDGNDVTQFSMKDVEKVGLVKFDFLGLKTLTVIHTALRLIAESDGKEIDLLTLPLNDPLTYQLLCRGDTIGVFQLESSGITEMTARLRPTGFADLVAILALYRPGPLDAGMVDHYVNRKHGREKVAYLHPTMEETLSDTYGIILYQEQIMELARKLAGYSLAEADLLRRAMGKKNPEEMAQQKSRFVQGALERSIPQKVAEEIFSQMETFARYGFNRSHSAAYALISFQTAYLKAHFPVEFMAALMSLERDDTDKTLKNLNECRRKKLEVLPPSVNSSFSDFSVEKDVSDQRSRGAIRYGLSALKGVGEKAVQSIVAAREADGDFADFESFVERVDLKSINRRVLESLVKCGAFDFTNEPRRVLFERLEDVLRAGQRLQQEKDTNQIGLFAEGDMVSGIPRKRGGGPEWPTNQRLAFEREALGFYISGHPLEKYQGLLKSLGVHTVAKVKGMTSSTKCRIGGVITALKLKNTKKGDRYASFLFEDSSGSIESLAWPDVYRQISHLMVADEPIVASGRVDVSDERVSFIVEEMVTIIDFRQKSANRGVVWLSPEESNPEKLQLLQASLARYPGQCPVELWMNHEGVSIGLTLKDANHLPIQVTISEELCDEAEQIFGRPVLTFQS
;
A
#
# COMPACT_ATOMS: atom_id res chain seq x y z
N SER A 1 -18.34 -19.59 32.55
CA SER A 1 -18.44 -18.97 31.21
C SER A 1 -18.16 -20.07 30.20
N LEU A 2 -18.94 -20.16 29.13
CA LEU A 2 -18.53 -20.96 27.97
C LEU A 2 -17.24 -20.34 27.39
N PRO A 3 -16.30 -21.15 26.88
CA PRO A 3 -15.13 -20.64 26.20
C PRO A 3 -15.55 -20.02 24.86
N ASP A 4 -14.91 -18.90 24.53
CA ASP A 4 -15.01 -18.26 23.23
C ASP A 4 -13.71 -18.54 22.46
N ILE A 5 -13.80 -19.19 21.30
CA ILE A 5 -12.64 -19.64 20.53
C ILE A 5 -12.69 -19.02 19.14
N ASP A 6 -11.83 -18.04 18.95
CA ASP A 6 -11.64 -17.33 17.69
C ASP A 6 -10.45 -17.93 16.94
N VAL A 7 -10.64 -18.25 15.66
CA VAL A 7 -9.62 -18.89 14.84
C VAL A 7 -9.40 -18.12 13.54
N ASP A 8 -8.15 -17.73 13.30
CA ASP A 8 -7.72 -17.06 12.08
C ASP A 8 -7.40 -18.07 10.98
N PHE A 9 -8.00 -17.89 9.80
CA PHE A 9 -7.76 -18.68 8.59
C PHE A 9 -7.25 -17.80 7.46
N CYS A 10 -6.53 -18.42 6.52
CA CYS A 10 -6.31 -17.83 5.20
C CYS A 10 -7.67 -17.57 4.53
N ILE A 11 -7.83 -16.41 3.88
CA ILE A 11 -9.11 -15.97 3.31
C ILE A 11 -9.61 -16.98 2.27
N THR A 12 -8.74 -17.47 1.39
CA THR A 12 -9.09 -18.44 0.35
C THR A 12 -9.41 -19.83 0.91
N GLY A 13 -8.89 -20.16 2.09
CA GLY A 13 -9.12 -21.43 2.77
C GLY A 13 -10.35 -21.44 3.69
N ARG A 14 -10.82 -20.27 4.15
CA ARG A 14 -11.89 -20.13 5.15
C ARG A 14 -13.18 -20.85 4.75
N ASP A 15 -13.65 -20.65 3.52
CA ASP A 15 -14.91 -21.24 3.07
C ASP A 15 -14.85 -22.77 2.98
N ARG A 16 -13.66 -23.34 2.74
CA ARG A 16 -13.45 -24.80 2.81
C ARG A 16 -13.63 -25.33 4.22
N VAL A 17 -13.18 -24.59 5.24
CA VAL A 17 -13.35 -24.97 6.64
C VAL A 17 -14.82 -24.90 7.04
N ILE A 18 -15.54 -23.85 6.62
CA ILE A 18 -16.98 -23.73 6.86
C ILE A 18 -17.71 -24.93 6.24
N ARG A 19 -17.44 -25.25 4.96
CA ARG A 19 -18.02 -26.42 4.30
C ARG A 19 -17.73 -27.72 5.04
N TYR A 20 -16.49 -27.94 5.48
CA TYR A 20 -16.14 -29.11 6.28
C TYR A 20 -16.93 -29.20 7.59
N VAL A 21 -17.14 -28.07 8.29
CA VAL A 21 -17.93 -28.04 9.53
C VAL A 21 -19.40 -28.38 9.24
N VAL A 22 -19.98 -27.81 8.17
CA VAL A 22 -21.35 -28.13 7.72
C VAL A 22 -21.47 -29.63 7.41
N GLU A 23 -20.56 -30.18 6.59
CA GLU A 23 -20.55 -31.60 6.22
C GLU A 23 -20.39 -32.52 7.45
N LYS A 24 -19.59 -32.10 8.43
CA LYS A 24 -19.29 -32.91 9.62
C LYS A 24 -20.41 -32.93 10.64
N TYR A 25 -21.08 -31.80 10.87
CA TYR A 25 -22.05 -31.65 11.97
C TYR A 25 -23.51 -31.66 11.51
N GLY A 26 -23.77 -31.49 10.21
CA GLY A 26 -25.11 -31.44 9.62
C GLY A 26 -25.45 -30.03 9.14
N ASP A 27 -26.10 -29.95 7.97
CA ASP A 27 -26.59 -28.70 7.36
C ASP A 27 -27.65 -28.02 8.22
N ASP A 28 -28.51 -28.79 8.88
CA ASP A 28 -29.53 -28.33 9.81
C ASP A 28 -28.99 -27.81 11.15
N LYS A 29 -27.72 -28.06 11.47
CA LYS A 29 -27.11 -27.73 12.78
C LYS A 29 -26.04 -26.64 12.75
N VAL A 30 -25.64 -26.21 11.56
CA VAL A 30 -24.56 -25.23 11.37
C VAL A 30 -25.09 -24.06 10.56
N ALA A 31 -24.87 -22.85 11.06
CA ALA A 31 -25.24 -21.65 10.34
C ALA A 31 -24.29 -20.49 10.61
N GLN A 32 -24.27 -19.52 9.72
CA GLN A 32 -23.60 -18.25 9.97
C GLN A 32 -24.47 -17.35 10.85
N ILE A 33 -23.85 -16.42 11.57
CA ILE A 33 -24.56 -15.52 12.48
C ILE A 33 -24.98 -14.25 11.74
N ALA A 34 -26.18 -13.72 12.00
CA ALA A 34 -26.55 -12.39 11.49
C ALA A 34 -25.82 -11.26 12.20
N THR A 35 -25.49 -10.24 11.41
CA THR A 35 -25.08 -8.91 11.85
C THR A 35 -26.07 -7.88 11.34
N PHE A 36 -26.31 -6.87 12.15
CA PHE A 36 -27.25 -5.80 11.85
C PHE A 36 -26.47 -4.50 11.70
N GLY A 37 -26.36 -4.02 10.46
CA GLY A 37 -25.71 -2.75 10.18
C GLY A 37 -26.61 -1.61 10.65
N THR A 38 -26.14 -0.81 11.61
CA THR A 38 -26.87 0.36 12.09
C THR A 38 -26.47 1.64 11.34
N LEU A 39 -27.38 2.61 11.28
CA LEU A 39 -27.09 3.93 10.75
C LEU A 39 -26.17 4.70 11.70
N LYS A 40 -24.90 4.84 11.30
CA LYS A 40 -23.93 5.73 11.94
C LYS A 40 -24.14 7.18 11.49
N ALA A 41 -23.72 8.15 12.30
CA ALA A 41 -23.79 9.60 12.04
C ALA A 41 -23.65 10.01 10.56
N LYS A 42 -22.54 9.65 9.91
CA LYS A 42 -22.28 9.99 8.49
C LYS A 42 -23.27 9.36 7.52
N ALA A 43 -23.63 8.09 7.75
CA ALA A 43 -24.59 7.37 6.92
C ALA A 43 -26.01 7.93 7.10
N ALA A 44 -26.39 8.28 8.33
CA ALA A 44 -27.66 8.92 8.63
C ALA A 44 -27.81 10.26 7.89
N ILE A 45 -26.78 11.12 7.91
CA ILE A 45 -26.76 12.38 7.14
C ILE A 45 -26.96 12.14 5.64
N LYS A 46 -26.24 11.17 5.06
CA LYS A 46 -26.30 10.88 3.62
C LYS A 46 -27.66 10.32 3.20
N ASP A 47 -28.19 9.35 3.94
CA ASP A 47 -29.46 8.70 3.61
C ASP A 47 -30.65 9.66 3.77
N VAL A 48 -30.68 10.44 4.85
CA VAL A 48 -31.70 11.48 5.07
C VAL A 48 -31.59 12.59 4.02
N GLY A 49 -30.37 13.05 3.72
CA GLY A 49 -30.16 14.09 2.71
C GLY A 49 -30.62 13.66 1.32
N ARG A 50 -30.37 12.40 0.94
CA ARG A 50 -30.89 11.82 -0.31
C ARG A 50 -32.42 11.76 -0.30
N ALA A 51 -33.05 11.38 0.81
CA ALA A 51 -34.50 11.36 0.93
C ALA A 51 -35.13 12.77 0.85
N LEU A 52 -34.40 13.80 1.30
CA LEU A 52 -34.78 15.21 1.17
C LEU A 52 -34.44 15.82 -0.21
N GLY A 53 -33.95 15.03 -1.17
CA GLY A 53 -33.65 15.48 -2.52
C GLY A 53 -32.34 16.27 -2.67
N LYS A 54 -31.44 16.25 -1.68
CA LYS A 54 -30.12 16.87 -1.77
C LYS A 54 -29.16 16.04 -2.63
N SER A 55 -28.19 16.70 -3.25
CA SER A 55 -27.20 16.01 -4.09
C SER A 55 -26.20 15.19 -3.25
N TYR A 56 -25.56 14.20 -3.88
CA TYR A 56 -24.51 13.41 -3.24
C TYR A 56 -23.33 14.30 -2.79
N ALA A 57 -22.94 15.28 -3.60
CA ALA A 57 -21.83 16.17 -3.28
C ALA A 57 -22.09 17.05 -2.05
N GLU A 58 -23.32 17.54 -1.89
CA GLU A 58 -23.70 18.34 -0.72
C GLU A 58 -23.74 17.48 0.55
N THR A 59 -24.39 16.32 0.48
CA THR A 59 -24.51 15.42 1.64
C THR A 59 -23.16 14.83 2.07
N ASP A 60 -22.26 14.54 1.12
CA ASP A 60 -20.91 14.09 1.43
C ASP A 60 -20.09 15.20 2.12
N ARG A 61 -20.17 16.45 1.63
CA ARG A 61 -19.52 17.60 2.25
C ARG A 61 -19.94 17.79 3.71
N ILE A 62 -21.23 17.65 4.01
CA ILE A 62 -21.75 17.77 5.38
C ILE A 62 -21.29 16.57 6.23
N ALA A 63 -21.39 15.35 5.70
CA ALA A 63 -20.95 14.14 6.40
C ALA A 63 -19.45 14.16 6.74
N GLN A 64 -18.62 14.83 5.92
CA GLN A 64 -17.19 15.02 6.21
C GLN A 64 -16.91 15.96 7.39
N LEU A 65 -17.87 16.80 7.81
CA LEU A 65 -17.74 17.62 9.02
C LEU A 65 -17.87 16.80 10.31
N VAL A 66 -18.44 15.60 10.25
CA VAL A 66 -18.49 14.72 11.44
C VAL A 66 -17.07 14.29 11.81
N PRO A 67 -16.62 14.53 13.06
CA PRO A 67 -15.28 14.22 13.52
C PRO A 67 -14.87 12.78 13.22
N ALA A 68 -13.56 12.57 13.03
CA ALA A 68 -13.02 11.23 12.84
C ALA A 68 -13.26 10.36 14.10
N PRO A 69 -13.50 9.04 13.94
CA PRO A 69 -13.70 8.13 15.07
C PRO A 69 -12.52 8.14 16.04
N ARG A 70 -12.80 8.03 17.35
CA ARG A 70 -11.76 7.86 18.37
C ARG A 70 -11.71 6.41 18.83
N GLN A 71 -10.52 5.81 18.78
CA GLN A 71 -10.30 4.40 19.14
C GLN A 71 -11.23 3.42 18.38
N GLY A 72 -11.60 3.76 17.14
CA GLY A 72 -12.49 2.93 16.31
C GLY A 72 -13.98 3.12 16.57
N PHE A 73 -14.36 3.98 17.52
CA PHE A 73 -15.76 4.32 17.80
C PHE A 73 -16.13 5.66 17.15
N ASP A 74 -17.18 5.64 16.34
CA ASP A 74 -17.78 6.84 15.78
C ASP A 74 -18.45 7.66 16.89
N TYR A 75 -18.38 8.98 16.79
CA TYR A 75 -19.11 9.87 17.67
C TYR A 75 -20.60 9.87 17.29
N PRO A 76 -21.51 9.72 18.27
CA PRO A 76 -22.92 10.05 18.07
C PRO A 76 -23.07 11.46 17.51
N LEU A 77 -24.11 11.70 16.73
CA LEU A 77 -24.30 13.00 16.09
C LEU A 77 -24.46 14.14 17.11
N SER A 78 -25.02 13.84 18.28
CA SER A 78 -25.13 14.77 19.42
C SER A 78 -23.77 15.23 19.95
N GLU A 79 -22.79 14.34 20.04
CA GLU A 79 -21.42 14.66 20.45
C GLU A 79 -20.66 15.37 19.33
N ALA A 80 -20.83 14.92 18.09
CA ALA A 80 -20.22 15.55 16.92
C ALA A 80 -20.59 17.04 16.80
N LEU A 81 -21.84 17.40 17.09
CA LEU A 81 -22.32 18.80 17.12
C LEU A 81 -21.65 19.64 18.20
N GLN A 82 -21.23 19.05 19.32
CA GLN A 82 -20.49 19.76 20.37
C GLN A 82 -19.01 19.93 20.01
N MET A 83 -18.46 19.01 19.23
CA MET A 83 -17.05 18.98 18.87
C MET A 83 -16.71 19.85 17.64
N GLU A 84 -17.60 19.95 16.65
CA GLU A 84 -17.36 20.69 15.40
C GLU A 84 -18.31 21.89 15.25
N PRO A 85 -17.81 23.13 15.47
CA PRO A 85 -18.63 24.34 15.37
C PRO A 85 -19.29 24.55 14.01
N LYS A 86 -18.67 24.13 12.91
CA LYS A 86 -19.26 24.27 11.55
C LYS A 86 -20.47 23.37 11.37
N LEU A 87 -20.41 22.14 11.91
CA LEU A 87 -21.53 21.20 11.87
C LEU A 87 -22.70 21.75 12.69
N LYS A 88 -22.40 22.34 13.85
CA LYS A 88 -23.40 23.02 14.69
C LYS A 88 -24.07 24.19 13.98
N ALA A 89 -23.28 25.10 13.39
CA ALA A 89 -23.81 26.25 12.66
C ALA A 89 -24.70 25.83 11.47
N PHE A 90 -24.33 24.75 10.77
CA PHE A 90 -25.17 24.16 9.72
C PHE A 90 -26.48 23.60 10.28
N ALA A 91 -26.41 22.88 11.40
CA ALA A 91 -27.58 22.31 12.07
C ALA A 91 -28.54 23.36 12.63
N GLU A 92 -28.06 24.54 13.00
CA GLU A 92 -28.88 25.65 13.51
C GLU A 92 -29.40 26.58 12.38
N GLY A 93 -28.97 26.36 11.13
CA GLY A 93 -29.37 27.14 9.96
C GLY A 93 -30.05 26.28 8.88
N GLU A 94 -29.50 26.30 7.67
CA GLU A 94 -30.06 25.62 6.49
C GLU A 94 -30.16 24.08 6.61
N GLY A 95 -29.47 23.50 7.59
CA GLY A 95 -29.37 22.07 7.84
C GLY A 95 -30.28 21.53 8.95
N GLU A 96 -31.09 22.36 9.60
CA GLU A 96 -31.88 22.00 10.79
C GLU A 96 -32.74 20.76 10.57
N GLN A 97 -33.53 20.74 9.50
CA GLN A 97 -34.41 19.62 9.17
C GLN A 97 -33.61 18.34 8.91
N LEU A 98 -32.47 18.44 8.21
CA LEU A 98 -31.64 17.30 7.86
C LEU A 98 -31.00 16.67 9.09
N ILE A 99 -30.38 17.49 9.95
CA ILE A 99 -29.67 17.01 11.14
C ILE A 99 -30.66 16.47 12.17
N THR A 100 -31.80 17.14 12.36
CA THR A 100 -32.85 16.67 13.27
C THR A 100 -33.38 15.30 12.87
N LEU A 101 -33.63 15.08 11.58
CA LEU A 101 -34.07 13.78 11.07
C LEU A 101 -32.94 12.74 11.15
N ALA A 102 -31.70 13.11 10.84
CA ALA A 102 -30.54 12.23 10.96
C ALA A 102 -30.34 11.73 12.39
N MET A 103 -30.49 12.59 13.41
CA MET A 103 -30.42 12.19 14.82
C MET A 103 -31.50 11.18 15.22
N LYS A 104 -32.70 11.27 14.62
CA LYS A 104 -33.81 10.35 14.93
C LYS A 104 -33.61 8.96 14.32
N VAL A 105 -32.90 8.87 13.20
CA VAL A 105 -32.65 7.60 12.52
C VAL A 105 -31.27 7.00 12.84
N GLU A 106 -30.38 7.78 13.45
CA GLU A 106 -29.10 7.30 13.97
C GLU A 106 -29.33 6.14 14.97
N GLY A 107 -28.55 5.08 14.82
CA GLY A 107 -28.66 3.87 15.64
C GLY A 107 -29.73 2.88 15.20
N LEU A 108 -30.66 3.25 14.31
CA LEU A 108 -31.63 2.30 13.74
C LEU A 108 -30.93 1.28 12.85
N THR A 109 -31.49 0.07 12.81
CA THR A 109 -31.01 -1.01 11.93
C THR A 109 -31.37 -0.70 10.48
N ARG A 110 -30.39 -0.76 9.58
CA ARG A 110 -30.54 -0.44 8.15
C ARG A 110 -30.78 -1.69 7.30
N HIS A 111 -30.03 -2.75 7.57
CA HIS A 111 -30.09 -4.01 6.83
C HIS A 111 -29.52 -5.15 7.69
N SER A 112 -29.95 -6.37 7.40
CA SER A 112 -29.28 -7.58 7.86
C SER A 112 -28.12 -7.91 6.93
N SER A 113 -27.06 -8.46 7.49
CA SER A 113 -25.88 -8.97 6.77
C SER A 113 -25.36 -10.20 7.47
N THR A 114 -24.65 -11.05 6.76
CA THR A 114 -24.00 -12.22 7.35
C THR A 114 -22.72 -11.80 8.09
N HIS A 115 -22.51 -12.29 9.31
CA HIS A 115 -21.29 -12.00 10.05
C HIS A 115 -20.08 -12.52 9.27
N ALA A 116 -19.05 -11.69 9.14
CA ALA A 116 -17.84 -12.04 8.40
C ALA A 116 -17.01 -13.18 9.04
N ALA A 117 -17.44 -13.75 10.19
CA ALA A 117 -16.66 -14.70 10.97
C ALA A 117 -17.53 -15.65 11.80
N GLY A 118 -18.58 -15.15 12.43
CA GLY A 118 -19.40 -15.92 13.37
C GLY A 118 -20.15 -17.08 12.71
N VAL A 119 -19.87 -18.28 13.22
CA VAL A 119 -20.54 -19.54 12.92
C VAL A 119 -21.09 -20.10 14.23
N VAL A 120 -22.30 -20.64 14.18
CA VAL A 120 -22.92 -21.35 15.30
C VAL A 120 -23.03 -22.82 14.98
N ILE A 121 -22.79 -23.66 15.99
CA ILE A 121 -22.89 -25.13 15.88
C ILE A 121 -23.83 -25.62 17.00
N GLY A 122 -24.96 -26.17 16.60
CA GLY A 122 -25.97 -26.75 17.50
C GLY A 122 -25.74 -28.24 17.78
N ASP A 123 -26.28 -28.74 18.89
CA ASP A 123 -26.36 -30.18 19.20
C ASP A 123 -27.54 -30.87 18.49
N ARG A 124 -28.51 -30.08 18.02
CA ARG A 124 -29.76 -30.44 17.36
C ARG A 124 -30.10 -29.39 16.27
N PRO A 125 -31.16 -29.59 15.46
CA PRO A 125 -31.52 -28.64 14.40
C PRO A 125 -31.64 -27.20 14.93
N LEU A 126 -31.01 -26.23 14.26
CA LEU A 126 -31.00 -24.84 14.70
C LEU A 126 -32.39 -24.21 14.70
N THR A 127 -33.27 -24.67 13.83
CA THR A 127 -34.68 -24.24 13.75
C THR A 127 -35.48 -24.54 15.01
N ASP A 128 -35.05 -25.50 15.83
CA ASP A 128 -35.67 -25.82 17.12
C ASP A 128 -35.25 -24.84 18.22
N LEU A 129 -34.17 -24.09 18.01
CA LEU A 129 -33.52 -23.24 19.01
C LEU A 129 -33.68 -21.75 18.71
N LEU A 130 -33.60 -21.35 17.43
CA LEU A 130 -33.68 -19.95 17.00
C LEU A 130 -34.24 -19.80 15.58
N PRO A 131 -34.79 -18.62 15.25
CA PRO A 131 -35.25 -18.34 13.89
C PRO A 131 -34.08 -18.20 12.91
N MET A 132 -34.29 -18.73 11.70
CA MET A 132 -33.33 -18.76 10.59
C MET A 132 -33.76 -17.86 9.42
N MET A 133 -32.81 -17.41 8.60
CA MET A 133 -33.03 -16.72 7.33
C MET A 133 -32.00 -17.19 6.30
N VAL A 134 -32.29 -16.96 5.02
CA VAL A 134 -31.36 -17.25 3.93
C VAL A 134 -30.80 -15.94 3.40
N ASP A 135 -29.48 -15.85 3.25
CA ASP A 135 -28.86 -14.66 2.67
C ASP A 135 -28.99 -14.62 1.13
N LYS A 136 -28.48 -13.54 0.52
CA LYS A 136 -28.54 -13.33 -0.93
C LYS A 136 -27.76 -14.39 -1.74
N ASP A 137 -26.82 -15.07 -1.10
CA ASP A 137 -25.92 -16.06 -1.71
C ASP A 137 -26.44 -17.50 -1.46
N GLY A 138 -27.59 -17.63 -0.79
CA GLY A 138 -28.26 -18.90 -0.52
C GLY A 138 -27.79 -19.62 0.76
N ASN A 139 -27.04 -18.95 1.64
CA ASN A 139 -26.53 -19.56 2.87
C ASN A 139 -27.51 -19.41 4.04
N ASP A 140 -27.53 -20.40 4.93
CA ASP A 140 -28.30 -20.35 6.17
C ASP A 140 -27.64 -19.44 7.21
N VAL A 141 -28.43 -18.50 7.71
CA VAL A 141 -28.01 -17.48 8.66
C VAL A 141 -29.01 -17.38 9.81
N THR A 142 -28.55 -17.18 11.04
CA THR A 142 -29.44 -16.90 12.17
C THR A 142 -30.17 -15.57 11.98
N GLN A 143 -31.41 -15.42 12.47
CA GLN A 143 -32.03 -14.08 12.59
C GLN A 143 -31.59 -13.35 13.87
N PHE A 144 -30.98 -14.06 14.81
CA PHE A 144 -30.45 -13.47 16.04
C PHE A 144 -29.05 -12.91 15.84
N SER A 145 -28.78 -11.81 16.56
CA SER A 145 -27.45 -11.21 16.62
C SER A 145 -26.51 -12.10 17.44
N MET A 146 -25.20 -11.90 17.30
CA MET A 146 -24.16 -12.61 18.06
C MET A 146 -24.45 -12.72 19.56
N LYS A 147 -24.85 -11.61 20.20
CA LYS A 147 -25.15 -11.58 21.64
C LYS A 147 -26.40 -12.36 22.00
N ASP A 148 -27.36 -12.42 21.10
CA ASP A 148 -28.63 -13.10 21.35
C ASP A 148 -28.48 -14.61 21.12
N VAL A 149 -27.66 -15.03 20.15
CA VAL A 149 -27.24 -16.44 19.97
C VAL A 149 -26.54 -16.96 21.24
N GLU A 150 -25.63 -16.18 21.82
CA GLU A 150 -24.94 -16.55 23.07
C GLU A 150 -25.90 -16.68 24.25
N LYS A 151 -26.88 -15.78 24.38
CA LYS A 151 -27.92 -15.85 25.43
C LYS A 151 -28.82 -17.08 25.30
N VAL A 152 -29.05 -17.55 24.09
CA VAL A 152 -29.79 -18.80 23.81
C VAL A 152 -28.98 -20.03 24.23
N GLY A 153 -27.69 -19.88 24.55
CA GLY A 153 -26.82 -20.92 25.08
C GLY A 153 -26.08 -21.72 24.01
N LEU A 154 -26.07 -21.22 22.77
CA LEU A 154 -25.30 -21.83 21.69
C LEU A 154 -23.83 -21.41 21.74
N VAL A 155 -22.96 -22.36 21.39
CA VAL A 155 -21.52 -22.11 21.28
C VAL A 155 -21.25 -21.43 19.94
N LYS A 156 -20.57 -20.27 20.01
CA LYS A 156 -20.13 -19.54 18.83
C LYS A 156 -18.66 -19.83 18.53
N PHE A 157 -18.33 -19.82 17.25
CA PHE A 157 -16.97 -19.87 16.75
C PHE A 157 -16.78 -18.75 15.75
N ASP A 158 -15.73 -17.95 15.91
CA ASP A 158 -15.39 -16.94 14.91
C ASP A 158 -14.30 -17.50 14.00
N PHE A 159 -14.65 -17.74 12.73
CA PHE A 159 -13.71 -18.12 11.68
C PHE A 159 -13.31 -16.87 10.91
N LEU A 160 -12.20 -16.26 11.30
CA LEU A 160 -11.75 -14.99 10.74
C LEU A 160 -10.94 -15.23 9.47
N GLY A 161 -11.15 -14.40 8.45
CA GLY A 161 -10.30 -14.37 7.25
C GLY A 161 -9.15 -13.39 7.44
N LEU A 162 -7.96 -13.87 7.76
CA LEU A 162 -6.79 -13.02 7.97
C LEU A 162 -5.97 -12.89 6.68
N LYS A 163 -5.92 -11.65 6.14
CA LYS A 163 -5.15 -11.29 4.93
C LYS A 163 -3.70 -11.77 5.02
N THR A 164 -3.07 -11.55 6.16
CA THR A 164 -1.67 -11.92 6.40
C THR A 164 -1.39 -13.42 6.24
N LEU A 165 -2.30 -14.29 6.67
CA LEU A 165 -2.13 -15.74 6.45
C LEU A 165 -2.19 -16.09 4.96
N THR A 166 -2.93 -15.31 4.17
CA THR A 166 -2.94 -15.44 2.71
C THR A 166 -1.62 -14.98 2.10
N VAL A 167 -1.04 -13.87 2.57
CA VAL A 167 0.31 -13.44 2.15
C VAL A 167 1.34 -14.50 2.46
N ILE A 168 1.34 -15.05 3.68
CA ILE A 168 2.25 -16.11 4.10
C ILE A 168 2.07 -17.35 3.21
N HIS A 169 0.83 -17.80 3.00
CA HIS A 169 0.55 -18.96 2.16
C HIS A 169 1.05 -18.77 0.72
N THR A 170 0.77 -17.61 0.10
CA THR A 170 1.23 -17.30 -1.25
C THR A 170 2.75 -17.18 -1.31
N ALA A 171 3.40 -16.58 -0.30
CA ALA A 171 4.86 -16.50 -0.23
C ALA A 171 5.49 -17.90 -0.16
N LEU A 172 4.97 -18.80 0.68
CA LEU A 172 5.44 -20.19 0.77
C LEU A 172 5.29 -20.93 -0.56
N ARG A 173 4.16 -20.75 -1.26
CA ARG A 173 3.94 -21.31 -2.60
C ARG A 173 4.99 -20.79 -3.59
N LEU A 174 5.21 -19.48 -3.65
CA LEU A 174 6.20 -18.88 -4.55
C LEU A 174 7.64 -19.31 -4.22
N ILE A 175 7.97 -19.51 -2.95
CA ILE A 175 9.28 -20.05 -2.53
C ILE A 175 9.43 -21.52 -2.99
N ALA A 176 8.40 -22.34 -2.83
CA ALA A 176 8.42 -23.73 -3.29
C ALA A 176 8.57 -23.81 -4.82
N GLU A 177 7.80 -23.01 -5.57
CA GLU A 177 7.84 -22.97 -7.04
C GLU A 177 9.17 -22.47 -7.59
N SER A 178 9.75 -21.43 -6.98
CA SER A 178 10.92 -20.76 -7.52
C SER A 178 12.26 -21.30 -6.99
N ASP A 179 12.29 -21.79 -5.76
CA ASP A 179 13.51 -22.18 -5.04
C ASP A 179 13.52 -23.69 -4.73
N GLY A 180 12.41 -24.40 -4.93
CA GLY A 180 12.25 -25.81 -4.56
C GLY A 180 12.29 -26.05 -3.04
N LYS A 181 12.19 -25.00 -2.23
CA LYS A 181 12.30 -25.06 -0.77
C LYS A 181 10.92 -25.11 -0.13
N GLU A 182 10.70 -26.11 0.71
CA GLU A 182 9.55 -26.14 1.62
C GLU A 182 9.96 -25.59 2.98
N ILE A 183 9.24 -24.57 3.45
CA ILE A 183 9.48 -23.94 4.75
C ILE A 183 8.36 -24.35 5.71
N ASP A 184 8.75 -24.98 6.82
CA ASP A 184 7.85 -25.22 7.93
C ASP A 184 7.93 -24.05 8.94
N LEU A 185 6.86 -23.24 8.97
CA LEU A 185 6.73 -22.08 9.85
C LEU A 185 6.76 -22.43 11.35
N LEU A 186 6.42 -23.67 11.73
CA LEU A 186 6.37 -24.09 13.13
C LEU A 186 7.75 -24.43 13.69
N THR A 187 8.74 -24.63 12.81
CA THR A 187 10.11 -25.01 13.19
C THR A 187 11.10 -23.85 13.12
N LEU A 188 10.64 -22.64 12.77
CA LEU A 188 11.50 -21.48 12.62
C LEU A 188 12.20 -21.08 13.93
N PRO A 189 13.50 -20.74 13.89
CA PRO A 189 14.22 -20.28 15.07
C PRO A 189 13.79 -18.87 15.45
N LEU A 190 13.08 -18.72 16.58
CA LEU A 190 12.58 -17.42 17.09
C LEU A 190 13.68 -16.44 17.53
N ASN A 191 14.95 -16.81 17.38
CA ASN A 191 16.13 -15.98 17.65
C ASN A 191 16.91 -15.64 16.37
N ASP A 192 16.29 -15.74 15.19
CA ASP A 192 16.94 -15.47 13.90
C ASP A 192 17.51 -14.02 13.81
N PRO A 193 18.83 -13.86 13.66
CA PRO A 193 19.46 -12.54 13.65
C PRO A 193 19.03 -11.64 12.49
N LEU A 194 18.81 -12.20 11.30
CA LEU A 194 18.45 -11.41 10.11
C LEU A 194 17.05 -10.78 10.25
N THR A 195 16.11 -11.52 10.84
CA THR A 195 14.77 -11.04 11.16
C THR A 195 14.82 -9.85 12.12
N TYR A 196 15.57 -9.97 13.23
CA TYR A 196 15.69 -8.86 14.18
C TYR A 196 16.47 -7.67 13.63
N GLN A 197 17.48 -7.89 12.79
CA GLN A 197 18.18 -6.80 12.10
C GLN A 197 17.25 -6.01 11.18
N LEU A 198 16.36 -6.69 10.46
CA LEU A 198 15.33 -6.05 9.63
C LEU A 198 14.42 -5.17 10.50
N LEU A 199 13.91 -5.70 11.61
CA LEU A 199 13.06 -4.95 12.54
C LEU A 199 13.79 -3.76 13.17
N CYS A 200 15.05 -3.93 13.58
CA CYS A 200 15.88 -2.86 14.14
C CYS A 200 16.12 -1.70 13.16
N ARG A 201 16.11 -1.97 11.84
CA ARG A 201 16.24 -0.94 10.80
C ARG A 201 14.93 -0.20 10.51
N GLY A 202 13.82 -0.57 11.18
CA GLY A 202 12.50 -0.01 10.90
C GLY A 202 11.96 -0.46 9.53
N ASP A 203 12.41 -1.60 9.01
CA ASP A 203 12.06 -2.09 7.68
C ASP A 203 10.76 -2.91 7.69
N THR A 204 9.70 -2.34 8.26
CA THR A 204 8.48 -3.06 8.65
C THR A 204 7.33 -2.97 7.64
N ILE A 205 7.55 -2.43 6.43
CA ILE A 205 6.53 -2.46 5.36
C ILE A 205 6.17 -3.92 5.04
N GLY A 206 4.88 -4.25 5.04
CA GLY A 206 4.39 -5.63 4.87
C GLY A 206 4.55 -6.53 6.09
N VAL A 207 5.20 -6.07 7.17
CA VAL A 207 5.34 -6.86 8.40
C VAL A 207 4.10 -6.66 9.26
N PHE A 208 3.42 -7.77 9.55
CA PHE A 208 2.10 -7.75 10.20
C PHE A 208 2.10 -6.96 11.51
N GLN A 209 1.06 -6.12 11.70
CA GLN A 209 0.87 -5.18 12.81
C GLN A 209 1.95 -4.09 12.99
N LEU A 210 3.07 -4.15 12.27
CA LEU A 210 4.20 -3.23 12.44
C LEU A 210 4.32 -2.17 11.34
N GLU A 211 3.31 -1.98 10.50
CA GLU A 211 3.41 -1.13 9.30
C GLU A 211 3.18 0.37 9.51
N SER A 212 2.56 0.77 10.62
CA SER A 212 2.25 2.18 10.86
C SER A 212 3.52 2.98 11.18
N SER A 213 3.63 4.22 10.69
CA SER A 213 4.87 4.99 10.84
C SER A 213 5.35 5.10 12.29
N GLY A 214 4.44 5.29 13.25
CA GLY A 214 4.83 5.39 14.65
C GLY A 214 5.19 4.06 15.31
N ILE A 215 4.59 2.93 14.93
CA ILE A 215 5.03 1.62 15.46
C ILE A 215 6.35 1.19 14.84
N THR A 216 6.58 1.52 13.56
CA THR A 216 7.87 1.35 12.88
C THR A 216 8.96 2.10 13.61
N GLU A 217 8.71 3.36 13.95
CA GLU A 217 9.64 4.20 14.71
C GLU A 217 9.91 3.63 16.11
N MET A 218 8.85 3.23 16.83
CA MET A 218 8.99 2.62 18.14
C MET A 218 9.82 1.32 18.06
N THR A 219 9.57 0.48 17.06
CA THR A 219 10.29 -0.78 16.83
C THR A 219 11.78 -0.50 16.58
N ALA A 220 12.09 0.49 15.74
CA ALA A 220 13.48 0.90 15.47
C ALA A 220 14.17 1.45 16.73
N ARG A 221 13.49 2.28 17.53
CA ARG A 221 14.02 2.80 18.81
C ARG A 221 14.24 1.70 19.85
N LEU A 222 13.32 0.74 19.94
CA LEU A 222 13.38 -0.39 20.88
C LEU A 222 14.48 -1.39 20.51
N ARG A 223 14.80 -1.53 19.21
CA ARG A 223 15.80 -2.48 18.66
C ARG A 223 15.58 -3.90 19.18
N PRO A 224 14.47 -4.58 18.81
CA PRO A 224 14.12 -5.89 19.36
C PRO A 224 15.23 -6.91 19.14
N THR A 225 15.56 -7.68 20.18
CA THR A 225 16.64 -8.69 20.16
C THR A 225 16.13 -10.12 20.37
N GLY A 226 14.84 -10.29 20.62
CA GLY A 226 14.22 -11.59 20.84
C GLY A 226 12.69 -11.53 20.80
N PHE A 227 12.05 -12.69 20.92
CA PHE A 227 10.60 -12.81 20.72
C PHE A 227 9.79 -12.02 21.76
N ALA A 228 10.22 -12.01 23.03
CA ALA A 228 9.55 -11.27 24.09
C ALA A 228 9.42 -9.75 23.80
N ASP A 229 10.43 -9.16 23.16
CA ASP A 229 10.37 -7.74 22.75
C ASP A 229 9.29 -7.50 21.70
N LEU A 230 9.10 -8.45 20.78
CA LEU A 230 8.06 -8.34 19.75
C LEU A 230 6.66 -8.42 20.37
N VAL A 231 6.47 -9.33 21.33
CA VAL A 231 5.22 -9.40 22.13
C VAL A 231 4.96 -8.09 22.87
N ALA A 232 6.01 -7.48 23.42
CA ALA A 232 5.90 -6.21 24.15
C ALA A 232 5.60 -5.03 23.23
N ILE A 233 6.22 -4.95 22.04
CA ILE A 233 5.96 -3.91 21.04
C ILE A 233 4.46 -3.82 20.72
N LEU A 234 3.82 -4.97 20.46
CA LEU A 234 2.40 -5.02 20.10
C LEU A 234 1.48 -4.63 21.27
N ALA A 235 1.90 -4.90 22.50
CA ALA A 235 1.16 -4.50 23.70
C ALA A 235 1.33 -3.00 24.02
N LEU A 236 2.53 -2.45 23.81
CA LEU A 236 2.91 -1.10 24.18
C LEU A 236 2.41 -0.03 23.20
N TYR A 237 2.31 -0.32 21.91
CA TYR A 237 1.97 0.71 20.91
C TYR A 237 0.46 1.01 20.87
N ARG A 238 -0.04 1.67 21.93
CA ARG A 238 -1.44 2.02 22.15
C ARG A 238 -1.55 3.36 22.86
N PRO A 239 -2.63 4.15 22.67
CA PRO A 239 -2.76 5.48 23.27
C PRO A 239 -2.50 5.51 24.79
N GLY A 240 -3.02 4.55 25.56
CA GLY A 240 -2.82 4.51 27.02
C GLY A 240 -1.34 4.38 27.46
N PRO A 241 -0.65 3.29 27.08
CA PRO A 241 0.79 3.15 27.38
C PRO A 241 1.68 4.24 26.79
N LEU A 242 1.34 4.79 25.62
CA LEU A 242 2.07 5.90 25.00
C LEU A 242 1.92 7.19 25.82
N ASP A 243 0.69 7.55 26.20
CA ASP A 243 0.40 8.75 27.00
C ASP A 243 1.03 8.67 28.41
N ALA A 244 1.17 7.45 28.94
CA ALA A 244 1.79 7.18 30.24
C ALA A 244 3.33 7.12 30.20
N GLY A 245 3.97 7.32 29.04
CA GLY A 245 5.43 7.26 28.90
C GLY A 245 6.04 5.87 29.12
N MET A 246 5.22 4.80 29.10
CA MET A 246 5.69 3.43 29.38
C MET A 246 6.69 2.94 28.34
N VAL A 247 6.51 3.36 27.09
CA VAL A 247 7.42 3.04 25.99
C VAL A 247 8.82 3.55 26.27
N ASP A 248 8.95 4.79 26.75
CA ASP A 248 10.25 5.41 27.01
C ASP A 248 10.97 4.71 28.17
N HIS A 249 10.25 4.37 29.25
CA HIS A 249 10.79 3.56 30.34
C HIS A 249 11.24 2.18 29.87
N TYR A 250 10.44 1.49 29.06
CA TYR A 250 10.79 0.18 28.52
C TYR A 250 12.08 0.25 27.70
N VAL A 251 12.16 1.23 26.78
CA VAL A 251 13.33 1.43 25.91
C VAL A 251 14.57 1.81 26.74
N ASN A 252 14.44 2.72 27.71
CA ASN A 252 15.58 3.16 28.52
C ASN A 252 16.11 2.05 29.43
N ARG A 253 15.23 1.27 30.05
CA ARG A 253 15.63 0.12 30.88
C ARG A 253 16.29 -0.97 30.06
N LYS A 254 15.73 -1.30 28.90
CA LYS A 254 16.31 -2.27 27.97
C LYS A 254 17.74 -1.88 27.56
N HIS A 255 17.97 -0.61 27.25
CA HIS A 255 19.28 -0.10 26.84
C HIS A 255 20.21 0.25 28.03
N GLY A 256 19.83 -0.07 29.27
CA GLY A 256 20.63 0.19 30.47
C GLY A 256 20.79 1.68 30.83
N ARG A 257 19.96 2.57 30.25
CA ARG A 257 19.94 4.01 30.52
C ARG A 257 19.15 4.35 31.79
N GLU A 258 18.24 3.45 32.19
CA GLU A 258 17.48 3.50 33.43
C GLU A 258 17.67 2.18 34.20
N LYS A 259 17.82 2.24 35.52
CA LYS A 259 17.94 1.03 36.35
C LYS A 259 16.59 0.35 36.50
N VAL A 260 16.54 -0.96 36.29
CA VAL A 260 15.37 -1.79 36.64
C VAL A 260 15.33 -1.93 38.17
N ALA A 261 14.23 -1.50 38.78
CA ALA A 261 14.00 -1.61 40.22
C ALA A 261 12.71 -2.38 40.48
N TYR A 262 12.75 -3.29 41.46
CA TYR A 262 11.61 -4.08 41.90
C TYR A 262 11.27 -3.71 43.34
N LEU A 263 9.98 -3.58 43.66
CA LEU A 263 9.53 -3.31 45.03
C LEU A 263 9.73 -4.53 45.96
N HIS A 264 9.78 -5.73 45.37
CA HIS A 264 10.05 -6.97 46.09
C HIS A 264 10.81 -7.96 45.19
N PRO A 265 11.79 -8.74 45.70
CA PRO A 265 12.58 -9.68 44.90
C PRO A 265 11.74 -10.70 44.12
N THR A 266 10.63 -11.17 44.67
CA THR A 266 9.71 -12.12 44.01
C THR A 266 9.08 -11.57 42.72
N MET A 267 9.09 -10.25 42.51
CA MET A 267 8.58 -9.65 41.27
C MET A 267 9.51 -9.86 40.08
N GLU A 268 10.80 -10.07 40.33
CA GLU A 268 11.82 -10.16 39.29
C GLU A 268 11.52 -11.30 38.31
N GLU A 269 11.19 -12.48 38.81
CA GLU A 269 10.89 -13.65 37.97
C GLU A 269 9.68 -13.44 37.03
N THR A 270 8.70 -12.62 37.44
CA THR A 270 7.48 -12.36 36.66
C THR A 270 7.62 -11.17 35.71
N LEU A 271 8.50 -10.23 36.01
CA LEU A 271 8.65 -8.96 35.28
C LEU A 271 10.01 -8.82 34.57
N SER A 272 10.88 -9.82 34.64
CA SER A 272 12.22 -9.77 34.02
C SER A 272 12.15 -9.59 32.51
N ASP A 273 11.18 -10.22 31.85
CA ASP A 273 10.96 -10.15 30.41
C ASP A 273 10.32 -8.83 29.94
N THR A 274 9.89 -7.98 30.88
CA THR A 274 9.36 -6.63 30.63
C THR A 274 10.14 -5.55 31.37
N TYR A 275 11.38 -5.85 31.80
CA TYR A 275 12.27 -4.90 32.48
C TYR A 275 11.61 -4.22 33.70
N GLY A 276 10.87 -4.99 34.51
CA GLY A 276 10.19 -4.49 35.71
C GLY A 276 8.92 -3.67 35.44
N ILE A 277 8.38 -3.67 34.22
CA ILE A 277 7.13 -2.98 33.87
C ILE A 277 5.98 -3.98 33.87
N ILE A 278 4.90 -3.68 34.60
CA ILE A 278 3.66 -4.47 34.53
C ILE A 278 2.96 -4.13 33.21
N LEU A 279 3.01 -5.05 32.26
CA LEU A 279 2.48 -4.85 30.90
C LEU A 279 1.30 -5.79 30.61
N TYR A 280 1.33 -7.00 31.16
CA TYR A 280 0.36 -8.04 30.84
C TYR A 280 -0.62 -8.34 31.97
N GLN A 281 -1.82 -8.76 31.59
CA GLN A 281 -2.85 -9.25 32.52
C GLN A 281 -2.38 -10.49 33.29
N GLU A 282 -1.64 -11.37 32.61
CA GLU A 282 -1.08 -12.60 33.16
C GLU A 282 0.01 -12.30 34.19
N GLN A 283 0.75 -11.19 34.05
CA GLN A 283 1.70 -10.74 35.08
C GLN A 283 0.98 -10.32 36.35
N ILE A 284 -0.15 -9.61 36.25
CA ILE A 284 -0.98 -9.24 37.41
C ILE A 284 -1.47 -10.50 38.13
N MET A 285 -1.96 -11.47 37.37
CA MET A 285 -2.45 -12.74 37.93
C MET A 285 -1.34 -13.51 38.65
N GLU A 286 -0.16 -13.59 38.04
CA GLU A 286 0.98 -14.31 38.61
C GLU A 286 1.57 -13.59 39.82
N LEU A 287 1.61 -12.26 39.81
CA LEU A 287 2.01 -11.46 40.98
C LEU A 287 1.02 -11.65 42.13
N ALA A 288 -0.29 -11.66 41.89
CA ALA A 288 -1.29 -11.95 42.93
C ALA A 288 -1.11 -13.36 43.51
N ARG A 289 -0.82 -14.35 42.66
CA ARG A 289 -0.55 -15.73 43.09
C ARG A 289 0.72 -15.85 43.93
N LYS A 290 1.82 -15.21 43.52
CA LYS A 290 3.12 -15.29 44.21
C LYS A 290 3.21 -14.41 45.46
N LEU A 291 2.67 -13.19 45.42
CA LEU A 291 2.77 -12.23 46.51
C LEU A 291 1.67 -12.39 47.55
N ALA A 292 0.42 -12.71 47.15
CA ALA A 292 -0.76 -12.66 48.04
C ALA A 292 -1.55 -13.98 48.14
N GLY A 293 -1.07 -15.05 47.52
CA GLY A 293 -1.62 -16.39 47.66
C GLY A 293 -2.97 -16.61 47.04
N TYR A 294 -3.25 -15.88 45.96
CA TYR A 294 -4.41 -16.12 45.13
C TYR A 294 -4.29 -17.47 44.42
N SER A 295 -5.41 -18.18 44.30
CA SER A 295 -5.60 -19.20 43.27
C SER A 295 -5.70 -18.54 41.89
N LEU A 296 -5.52 -19.32 40.81
CA LEU A 296 -5.67 -18.79 39.45
C LEU A 296 -7.08 -18.26 39.18
N ALA A 297 -8.10 -18.87 39.78
CA ALA A 297 -9.49 -18.42 39.67
C ALA A 297 -9.70 -17.07 40.37
N GLU A 298 -9.21 -16.91 41.59
CA GLU A 298 -9.26 -15.62 42.31
C GLU A 298 -8.45 -14.55 41.56
N ALA A 299 -7.33 -14.91 40.96
CA ALA A 299 -6.49 -13.97 40.21
C ALA A 299 -7.18 -13.46 38.93
N ASP A 300 -7.96 -14.29 38.23
CA ASP A 300 -8.80 -13.83 37.12
C ASP A 300 -9.95 -12.93 37.62
N LEU A 301 -10.54 -13.21 38.78
CA LEU A 301 -11.52 -12.30 39.40
C LEU A 301 -10.91 -10.92 39.68
N LEU A 302 -9.70 -10.87 40.23
CA LEU A 302 -8.94 -9.64 40.44
C LEU A 302 -8.75 -8.86 39.12
N ARG A 303 -8.29 -9.55 38.07
CA ARG A 303 -8.11 -8.97 36.73
C ARG A 303 -9.41 -8.39 36.18
N ARG A 304 -10.54 -9.10 36.32
CA ARG A 304 -11.87 -8.64 35.88
C ARG A 304 -12.33 -7.42 36.67
N ALA A 305 -12.15 -7.42 37.98
CA ALA A 305 -12.50 -6.30 38.85
C ALA A 305 -11.74 -5.04 38.45
N MET A 306 -10.43 -5.16 38.20
CA MET A 306 -9.60 -4.06 37.72
C MET A 306 -10.05 -3.53 36.35
N GLY A 307 -10.48 -4.41 35.43
CA GLY A 307 -11.01 -4.01 34.13
C GLY A 307 -12.35 -3.28 34.20
N LYS A 308 -13.25 -3.70 35.09
CA LYS A 308 -14.58 -3.08 35.27
C LYS A 308 -14.55 -1.76 36.04
N LYS A 309 -13.46 -1.46 36.74
CA LYS A 309 -13.28 -0.25 37.57
C LYS A 309 -14.36 -0.08 38.64
N ASN A 310 -14.87 -1.17 39.20
CA ASN A 310 -15.84 -1.11 40.28
C ASN A 310 -15.12 -0.73 41.60
N PRO A 311 -15.39 0.44 42.20
CA PRO A 311 -14.67 0.90 43.39
C PRO A 311 -14.84 -0.03 44.60
N GLU A 312 -16.03 -0.59 44.79
CA GLU A 312 -16.32 -1.48 45.93
C GLU A 312 -15.59 -2.81 45.81
N GLU A 313 -15.63 -3.41 44.62
CA GLU A 313 -14.96 -4.68 44.33
C GLU A 313 -13.44 -4.54 44.41
N MET A 314 -12.90 -3.41 43.94
CA MET A 314 -11.48 -3.08 44.06
C MET A 314 -11.02 -2.92 45.51
N ALA A 315 -11.83 -2.29 46.37
CA ALA A 315 -11.51 -2.16 47.79
C ALA A 315 -11.45 -3.53 48.49
N GLN A 316 -12.40 -4.43 48.19
CA GLN A 316 -12.38 -5.80 48.72
C GLN A 316 -11.14 -6.57 48.26
N GLN A 317 -10.79 -6.46 46.97
CA GLN A 317 -9.60 -7.08 46.41
C GLN A 317 -8.30 -6.54 47.01
N LYS A 318 -8.24 -5.22 47.28
CA LYS A 318 -7.09 -4.60 47.95
C LYS A 318 -6.87 -5.19 49.33
N SER A 319 -7.92 -5.28 50.15
CA SER A 319 -7.84 -5.86 51.49
C SER A 319 -7.38 -7.32 51.44
N ARG A 320 -7.95 -8.12 50.54
CA ARG A 320 -7.57 -9.53 50.34
C ARG A 320 -6.11 -9.70 49.90
N PHE A 321 -5.61 -8.82 49.02
CA PHE A 321 -4.22 -8.83 48.56
C PHE A 321 -3.24 -8.50 49.69
N VAL A 322 -3.50 -7.42 50.44
CA VAL A 322 -2.62 -7.00 51.54
C VAL A 322 -2.57 -8.05 52.66
N GLN A 323 -3.71 -8.65 53.01
CA GLN A 323 -3.74 -9.73 53.99
C GLN A 323 -2.90 -10.93 53.55
N GLY A 324 -3.08 -11.38 52.29
CA GLY A 324 -2.30 -12.50 51.76
C GLY A 324 -0.80 -12.19 51.64
N ALA A 325 -0.44 -10.93 51.38
CA ALA A 325 0.95 -10.49 51.35
C ALA A 325 1.59 -10.49 52.75
N LEU A 326 0.83 -10.07 53.78
CA LEU A 326 1.27 -10.12 55.17
C LEU A 326 1.50 -11.56 55.65
N GLU A 327 0.62 -12.50 55.29
CA GLU A 327 0.79 -13.94 55.56
C GLU A 327 2.07 -14.51 54.94
N ARG A 328 2.63 -13.82 53.93
CA ARG A 328 3.88 -14.17 53.24
C ARG A 328 5.06 -13.30 53.61
N SER A 329 4.97 -12.62 54.76
CA SER A 329 6.03 -11.77 55.31
C SER A 329 6.42 -10.58 54.44
N ILE A 330 5.52 -10.10 53.57
CA ILE A 330 5.71 -8.85 52.81
C ILE A 330 5.17 -7.69 53.66
N PRO A 331 5.98 -6.62 53.90
CA PRO A 331 5.51 -5.48 54.67
C PRO A 331 4.27 -4.82 54.05
N GLN A 332 3.29 -4.46 54.89
CA GLN A 332 2.03 -3.84 54.45
C GLN A 332 2.23 -2.68 53.48
N LYS A 333 3.17 -1.77 53.79
CA LYS A 333 3.46 -0.60 52.94
C LYS A 333 3.89 -1.00 51.53
N VAL A 334 4.72 -2.04 51.41
CA VAL A 334 5.19 -2.56 50.13
C VAL A 334 4.04 -3.23 49.38
N ALA A 335 3.21 -4.01 50.08
CA ALA A 335 2.04 -4.66 49.48
C ALA A 335 1.01 -3.64 48.94
N GLU A 336 0.75 -2.57 49.68
CA GLU A 336 -0.14 -1.47 49.25
C GLU A 336 0.42 -0.73 48.04
N GLU A 337 1.73 -0.50 47.99
CA GLU A 337 2.40 0.15 46.86
C GLU A 337 2.37 -0.73 45.61
N ILE A 338 2.63 -2.04 45.74
CA ILE A 338 2.51 -3.01 44.64
C ILE A 338 1.06 -3.05 44.12
N PHE A 339 0.07 -3.11 45.00
CA PHE A 339 -1.33 -3.12 44.58
C PHE A 339 -1.73 -1.83 43.85
N SER A 340 -1.24 -0.68 44.32
CA SER A 340 -1.45 0.63 43.65
C SER A 340 -0.83 0.65 42.24
N GLN A 341 0.36 0.07 42.06
CA GLN A 341 0.94 -0.12 40.73
C GLN A 341 0.06 -1.02 39.87
N MET A 342 -0.37 -2.18 40.38
CA MET A 342 -1.26 -3.10 39.64
C MET A 342 -2.56 -2.42 39.20
N GLU A 343 -3.22 -1.65 40.07
CA GLU A 343 -4.44 -0.91 39.76
C GLU A 343 -4.21 0.15 38.68
N THR A 344 -3.10 0.89 38.76
CA THR A 344 -2.73 1.90 37.77
C THR A 344 -2.50 1.27 36.40
N PHE A 345 -1.77 0.14 36.36
CA PHE A 345 -1.43 -0.55 35.11
C PHE A 345 -2.55 -1.40 34.54
N ALA A 346 -3.47 -1.92 35.35
CA ALA A 346 -4.58 -2.70 34.86
C ALA A 346 -5.52 -1.92 33.92
N ARG A 347 -5.48 -0.58 33.96
CA ARG A 347 -6.14 0.29 32.97
C ARG A 347 -5.62 0.11 31.55
N TYR A 348 -4.39 -0.36 31.41
CA TYR A 348 -3.67 -0.50 30.14
C TYR A 348 -3.13 -1.92 29.90
N GLY A 349 -3.28 -2.82 30.87
CA GLY A 349 -2.76 -4.18 30.82
C GLY A 349 -3.32 -4.97 29.64
N PHE A 350 -2.42 -5.60 28.89
CA PHE A 350 -2.76 -6.33 27.68
C PHE A 350 -2.79 -7.83 27.88
N ASN A 351 -3.57 -8.56 27.07
CA ASN A 351 -3.59 -10.02 27.14
C ASN A 351 -2.34 -10.59 26.45
N ARG A 352 -1.48 -11.27 27.21
CA ARG A 352 -0.21 -11.81 26.71
C ARG A 352 -0.42 -12.92 25.70
N SER A 353 -1.39 -13.82 25.90
CA SER A 353 -1.64 -14.91 24.96
C SER A 353 -1.98 -14.42 23.56
N HIS A 354 -2.86 -13.42 23.45
CA HIS A 354 -3.23 -12.79 22.19
C HIS A 354 -2.04 -12.04 21.57
N SER A 355 -1.32 -11.25 22.37
CA SER A 355 -0.11 -10.54 21.90
C SER A 355 0.95 -11.49 21.37
N ALA A 356 1.16 -12.62 22.04
CA ALA A 356 2.16 -13.61 21.67
C ALA A 356 1.79 -14.35 20.38
N ALA A 357 0.52 -14.75 20.23
CA ALA A 357 0.04 -15.39 19.01
C ALA A 357 0.21 -14.48 17.78
N TYR A 358 -0.14 -13.20 17.91
CA TYR A 358 -0.01 -12.23 16.82
C TYR A 358 1.46 -11.83 16.57
N ALA A 359 2.29 -11.75 17.63
CA ALA A 359 3.73 -11.57 17.50
C ALA A 359 4.39 -12.70 16.71
N LEU A 360 3.90 -13.94 16.80
CA LEU A 360 4.41 -15.06 15.99
C LEU A 360 4.18 -14.81 14.50
N ILE A 361 3.01 -14.30 14.12
CA ILE A 361 2.70 -13.95 12.72
C ILE A 361 3.54 -12.76 12.26
N SER A 362 3.75 -11.75 13.13
CA SER A 362 4.68 -10.64 12.87
C SER A 362 6.12 -11.14 12.67
N PHE A 363 6.56 -12.11 13.47
CA PHE A 363 7.88 -12.73 13.32
C PHE A 363 7.98 -13.50 12.01
N GLN A 364 7.00 -14.34 11.68
CA GLN A 364 6.98 -15.12 10.44
C GLN A 364 7.01 -14.22 9.20
N THR A 365 6.23 -13.14 9.18
CA THR A 365 6.25 -12.17 8.07
C THR A 365 7.58 -11.43 7.98
N ALA A 366 8.16 -11.02 9.11
CA ALA A 366 9.50 -10.42 9.12
C ALA A 366 10.59 -11.40 8.67
N TYR A 367 10.50 -12.67 9.05
CA TYR A 367 11.41 -13.74 8.63
C TYR A 367 11.35 -13.97 7.13
N LEU A 368 10.15 -14.16 6.57
CA LEU A 368 9.96 -14.32 5.13
C LEU A 368 10.49 -13.09 4.37
N LYS A 369 10.22 -11.87 4.85
CA LYS A 369 10.76 -10.64 4.24
C LYS A 369 12.28 -10.55 4.33
N ALA A 370 12.90 -11.06 5.38
CA ALA A 370 14.35 -11.01 5.59
C ALA A 370 15.10 -12.01 4.71
N HIS A 371 14.56 -13.23 4.57
CA HIS A 371 15.23 -14.34 3.88
C HIS A 371 14.78 -14.52 2.42
N PHE A 372 13.51 -14.23 2.11
CA PHE A 372 12.87 -14.41 0.80
C PHE A 372 12.16 -13.12 0.35
N PRO A 373 12.90 -11.99 0.22
CA PRO A 373 12.29 -10.69 -0.03
C PRO A 373 11.54 -10.59 -1.36
N VAL A 374 11.97 -11.32 -2.40
CA VAL A 374 11.35 -11.26 -3.74
C VAL A 374 9.99 -11.96 -3.71
N GLU A 375 9.95 -13.19 -3.21
CA GLU A 375 8.76 -14.02 -3.08
C GLU A 375 7.75 -13.38 -2.09
N PHE A 376 8.24 -12.86 -0.96
CA PHE A 376 7.39 -12.18 0.03
C PHE A 376 6.75 -10.91 -0.52
N MET A 377 7.53 -10.07 -1.23
CA MET A 377 6.99 -8.84 -1.81
C MET A 377 6.03 -9.14 -2.96
N ALA A 378 6.30 -10.16 -3.79
CA ALA A 378 5.36 -10.61 -4.83
C ALA A 378 4.04 -11.10 -4.22
N ALA A 379 4.09 -11.88 -3.13
CA ALA A 379 2.89 -12.33 -2.43
C ALA A 379 2.09 -11.17 -1.81
N LEU A 380 2.77 -10.20 -1.20
CA LEU A 380 2.14 -9.02 -0.62
C LEU A 380 1.46 -8.16 -1.69
N MET A 381 2.14 -7.89 -2.81
CA MET A 381 1.59 -7.11 -3.92
C MET A 381 0.41 -7.83 -4.59
N SER A 382 0.44 -9.15 -4.67
CA SER A 382 -0.69 -9.94 -5.22
C SER A 382 -1.96 -9.76 -4.39
N LEU A 383 -1.84 -9.78 -3.05
CA LEU A 383 -3.01 -9.59 -2.19
C LEU A 383 -3.53 -8.14 -2.18
N GLU A 384 -2.66 -7.18 -2.47
CA GLU A 384 -2.98 -5.74 -2.47
C GLU A 384 -3.18 -5.18 -3.88
N ARG A 385 -3.27 -6.03 -4.91
CA ARG A 385 -3.36 -5.67 -6.34
C ARG A 385 -4.53 -4.73 -6.67
N ASP A 386 -5.64 -4.86 -5.94
CA ASP A 386 -6.85 -4.04 -6.13
C ASP A 386 -6.74 -2.65 -5.47
N ASP A 387 -5.76 -2.46 -4.58
CA ASP A 387 -5.50 -1.20 -3.87
C ASP A 387 -4.28 -0.51 -4.51
N THR A 388 -4.55 0.49 -5.35
CA THR A 388 -3.51 1.20 -6.10
C THR A 388 -2.51 1.89 -5.17
N ASP A 389 -2.97 2.51 -4.09
CA ASP A 389 -2.08 3.25 -3.17
C ASP A 389 -1.12 2.31 -2.44
N LYS A 390 -1.62 1.14 -2.03
CA LYS A 390 -0.79 0.11 -1.39
C LYS A 390 0.17 -0.58 -2.35
N THR A 391 -0.30 -0.91 -3.55
CA THR A 391 0.57 -1.46 -4.60
C THR A 391 1.72 -0.49 -4.89
N LEU A 392 1.45 0.81 -4.99
CA LEU A 392 2.48 1.84 -5.14
C LEU A 392 3.44 1.93 -3.95
N LYS A 393 2.95 1.82 -2.72
CA LYS A 393 3.79 1.75 -1.51
C LYS A 393 4.75 0.55 -1.57
N ASN A 394 4.26 -0.61 -1.99
CA ASN A 394 5.05 -1.84 -2.08
C ASN A 394 6.06 -1.81 -3.24
N LEU A 395 5.71 -1.22 -4.38
CA LEU A 395 6.63 -1.00 -5.51
C LEU A 395 7.79 -0.06 -5.13
N ASN A 396 7.47 1.03 -4.41
CA ASN A 396 8.48 1.93 -3.87
C ASN A 396 9.43 1.23 -2.90
N GLU A 397 8.90 0.31 -2.09
CA GLU A 397 9.69 -0.51 -1.20
C GLU A 397 10.62 -1.46 -1.95
N CYS A 398 10.14 -2.09 -3.03
CA CYS A 398 10.96 -2.92 -3.92
C CYS A 398 12.12 -2.11 -4.51
N ARG A 399 11.85 -0.92 -5.05
CA ARG A 399 12.90 0.00 -5.55
C ARG A 399 13.92 0.37 -4.47
N ARG A 400 13.45 0.76 -3.27
CA ARG A 400 14.32 1.12 -2.13
C ARG A 400 15.26 -0.03 -1.76
N LYS A 401 14.75 -1.26 -1.81
CA LYS A 401 15.51 -2.49 -1.54
C LYS A 401 16.31 -3.01 -2.75
N LYS A 402 16.23 -2.34 -3.90
CA LYS A 402 16.83 -2.77 -5.17
C LYS A 402 16.35 -4.17 -5.58
N LEU A 403 15.08 -4.48 -5.34
CA LEU A 403 14.41 -5.64 -5.88
C LEU A 403 13.94 -5.29 -7.29
N GLU A 404 14.32 -6.10 -8.27
CA GLU A 404 13.94 -5.89 -9.65
C GLU A 404 12.46 -6.23 -9.85
N VAL A 405 11.74 -5.33 -10.52
CA VAL A 405 10.34 -5.52 -10.89
C VAL A 405 10.25 -5.41 -12.40
N LEU A 406 9.95 -6.52 -13.06
CA LEU A 406 9.84 -6.59 -14.51
C LEU A 406 8.44 -6.15 -14.96
N PRO A 407 8.32 -5.49 -16.13
CA PRO A 407 7.04 -5.05 -16.67
C PRO A 407 6.12 -6.25 -16.95
N PRO A 408 4.80 -6.04 -17.09
CA PRO A 408 3.90 -7.11 -17.52
C PRO A 408 4.29 -7.63 -18.91
N SER A 409 4.01 -8.91 -19.17
CA SER A 409 4.20 -9.57 -20.47
C SER A 409 3.08 -10.57 -20.70
N VAL A 410 2.44 -10.57 -21.87
CA VAL A 410 1.39 -11.58 -22.16
C VAL A 410 1.95 -13.01 -22.23
N ASN A 411 3.25 -13.16 -22.48
CA ASN A 411 3.92 -14.46 -22.52
C ASN A 411 4.39 -14.92 -21.12
N SER A 412 4.77 -14.00 -20.23
CA SER A 412 5.41 -14.38 -18.96
C SER A 412 4.55 -14.10 -17.71
N SER A 413 3.66 -13.10 -17.75
CA SER A 413 2.85 -12.72 -16.60
C SER A 413 1.65 -13.65 -16.37
N PHE A 414 1.24 -13.76 -15.11
CA PHE A 414 0.01 -14.44 -14.68
C PHE A 414 -1.01 -13.42 -14.15
N SER A 415 -2.08 -13.89 -13.51
CA SER A 415 -3.04 -13.01 -12.83
C SER A 415 -2.40 -12.22 -11.71
N ASP A 416 -1.72 -12.91 -10.80
CA ASP A 416 -1.01 -12.33 -9.66
C ASP A 416 0.45 -12.00 -10.01
N PHE A 417 1.11 -11.24 -9.12
CA PHE A 417 2.55 -11.04 -9.21
C PHE A 417 3.25 -12.39 -9.01
N SER A 418 4.28 -12.63 -9.80
CA SER A 418 5.03 -13.90 -9.81
C SER A 418 6.52 -13.64 -9.69
N VAL A 419 7.28 -14.70 -9.46
CA VAL A 419 8.74 -14.65 -9.37
C VAL A 419 9.32 -15.28 -10.61
N GLU A 420 10.13 -14.51 -11.32
CA GLU A 420 10.87 -14.95 -12.50
C GLU A 420 12.35 -15.06 -12.16
N LYS A 421 12.94 -16.24 -12.35
CA LYS A 421 14.37 -16.47 -12.12
C LYS A 421 15.06 -16.66 -13.45
N ASP A 422 16.20 -16.01 -13.61
CA ASP A 422 17.06 -16.27 -14.76
C ASP A 422 17.70 -17.65 -14.58
N VAL A 423 17.32 -18.57 -15.47
CA VAL A 423 17.81 -19.96 -15.47
C VAL A 423 19.32 -20.03 -15.70
N SER A 424 19.92 -18.99 -16.29
CA SER A 424 21.36 -18.91 -16.58
C SER A 424 22.21 -18.47 -15.38
N ASP A 425 21.63 -17.81 -14.38
CA ASP A 425 22.32 -17.37 -13.17
C ASP A 425 21.68 -17.93 -11.91
N GLN A 426 22.22 -19.07 -11.44
CA GLN A 426 21.83 -19.70 -10.17
C GLN A 426 22.06 -18.82 -8.92
N ARG A 427 22.76 -17.68 -9.04
CA ARG A 427 22.96 -16.71 -7.95
C ARG A 427 21.99 -15.53 -8.02
N SER A 428 21.19 -15.42 -9.06
CA SER A 428 20.16 -14.38 -9.16
C SER A 428 19.10 -14.61 -8.08
N ARG A 429 18.72 -13.53 -7.39
CA ARG A 429 17.63 -13.55 -6.40
C ARG A 429 16.24 -13.67 -7.05
N GLY A 430 16.18 -13.70 -8.38
CA GLY A 430 14.94 -13.57 -9.14
C GLY A 430 14.43 -12.12 -9.18
N ALA A 431 13.51 -11.87 -10.09
CA ALA A 431 12.82 -10.61 -10.26
C ALA A 431 11.32 -10.81 -10.10
N ILE A 432 10.61 -9.76 -9.69
CA ILE A 432 9.17 -9.79 -9.54
C ILE A 432 8.54 -9.46 -10.89
N ARG A 433 7.78 -10.39 -11.48
CA ARG A 433 7.02 -10.14 -12.71
C ARG A 433 5.66 -9.55 -12.37
N TYR A 434 5.32 -8.44 -13.02
CA TYR A 434 4.05 -7.74 -12.81
C TYR A 434 2.84 -8.62 -13.17
N GLY A 435 1.82 -8.65 -12.30
CA GLY A 435 0.57 -9.40 -12.53
C GLY A 435 -0.38 -8.65 -13.47
N LEU A 436 -0.99 -9.37 -14.43
CA LEU A 436 -1.91 -8.76 -15.40
C LEU A 436 -3.20 -8.24 -14.77
N SER A 437 -3.62 -8.82 -13.63
CA SER A 437 -4.82 -8.36 -12.91
C SER A 437 -4.60 -7.06 -12.13
N ALA A 438 -3.35 -6.65 -11.91
CA ALA A 438 -3.03 -5.36 -11.30
C ALA A 438 -3.10 -4.18 -12.31
N LEU A 439 -3.29 -4.46 -13.60
CA LEU A 439 -3.37 -3.44 -14.65
C LEU A 439 -4.70 -2.70 -14.61
N LYS A 440 -4.64 -1.36 -14.70
CA LYS A 440 -5.87 -0.55 -14.77
C LYS A 440 -6.65 -0.85 -16.04
N GLY A 441 -7.91 -1.22 -15.86
CA GLY A 441 -8.84 -1.52 -16.96
C GLY A 441 -8.79 -2.95 -17.49
N VAL A 442 -7.95 -3.83 -16.91
CA VAL A 442 -7.90 -5.25 -17.28
C VAL A 442 -8.65 -6.07 -16.22
N GLY A 443 -9.74 -6.72 -16.63
CA GLY A 443 -10.55 -7.54 -15.73
C GLY A 443 -10.00 -8.96 -15.58
N GLU A 444 -10.34 -9.64 -14.47
CA GLU A 444 -9.88 -11.00 -14.18
C GLU A 444 -10.23 -12.01 -15.28
N LYS A 445 -11.43 -11.91 -15.87
CA LYS A 445 -11.85 -12.76 -17.00
C LYS A 445 -10.96 -12.60 -18.24
N ALA A 446 -10.52 -11.36 -18.52
CA ALA A 446 -9.60 -11.11 -19.63
C ALA A 446 -8.25 -11.77 -19.37
N VAL A 447 -7.75 -11.71 -18.15
CA VAL A 447 -6.49 -12.36 -17.78
C VAL A 447 -6.58 -13.89 -17.84
N GLN A 448 -7.67 -14.47 -17.33
CA GLN A 448 -7.92 -15.92 -17.44
C GLN A 448 -7.92 -16.38 -18.90
N SER A 449 -8.55 -15.61 -19.80
CA SER A 449 -8.54 -15.88 -21.25
C SER A 449 -7.13 -15.86 -21.84
N ILE A 450 -6.31 -14.86 -21.48
CA ILE A 450 -4.91 -14.75 -21.95
C ILE A 450 -4.09 -15.95 -21.49
N VAL A 451 -4.15 -16.27 -20.20
CA VAL A 451 -3.38 -17.38 -19.60
C VAL A 451 -3.83 -18.72 -20.19
N ALA A 452 -5.14 -18.95 -20.31
CA ALA A 452 -5.67 -20.19 -20.89
C ALA A 452 -5.25 -20.37 -22.36
N ALA A 453 -5.27 -19.30 -23.17
CA ALA A 453 -4.80 -19.35 -24.56
C ALA A 453 -3.30 -19.67 -24.65
N ARG A 454 -2.48 -19.11 -23.74
CA ARG A 454 -1.05 -19.40 -23.66
C ARG A 454 -0.77 -20.84 -23.20
N GLU A 455 -1.50 -21.34 -22.21
CA GLU A 455 -1.34 -22.72 -21.73
C GLU A 455 -1.77 -23.77 -22.76
N ALA A 456 -2.76 -23.45 -23.60
CA ALA A 456 -3.22 -24.34 -24.66
C ALA A 456 -2.25 -24.39 -25.87
N ASP A 457 -1.81 -23.23 -26.35
CA ASP A 457 -1.11 -23.11 -27.65
C ASP A 457 0.34 -22.60 -27.55
N GLY A 458 0.88 -22.45 -26.34
CA GLY A 458 2.22 -21.89 -26.09
C GLY A 458 2.29 -20.37 -26.22
N ASP A 459 3.51 -19.82 -26.26
CA ASP A 459 3.75 -18.36 -26.31
C ASP A 459 3.16 -17.70 -27.57
N PHE A 460 2.71 -16.46 -27.42
CA PHE A 460 2.27 -15.61 -28.52
C PHE A 460 3.50 -15.17 -29.34
N ALA A 461 3.44 -15.35 -30.66
CA ALA A 461 4.54 -14.98 -31.56
C ALA A 461 4.56 -13.47 -31.87
N ASP A 462 3.38 -12.87 -32.04
CA ASP A 462 3.16 -11.47 -32.39
C ASP A 462 1.80 -10.97 -31.88
N PHE A 463 1.49 -9.70 -32.16
CA PHE A 463 0.25 -9.05 -31.72
C PHE A 463 -0.99 -9.68 -32.40
N GLU A 464 -0.87 -10.09 -33.65
CA GLU A 464 -1.92 -10.77 -34.41
C GLU A 464 -2.22 -12.15 -33.85
N SER A 465 -1.19 -12.95 -33.54
CA SER A 465 -1.29 -14.24 -32.88
C SER A 465 -2.00 -14.14 -31.54
N PHE A 466 -1.80 -13.04 -30.80
CA PHE A 466 -2.55 -12.77 -29.59
C PHE A 466 -4.04 -12.62 -29.89
N VAL A 467 -4.42 -11.73 -30.79
CA VAL A 467 -5.83 -11.45 -31.12
C VAL A 467 -6.53 -12.67 -31.76
N GLU A 468 -5.82 -13.53 -32.47
CA GLU A 468 -6.36 -14.75 -33.09
C GLU A 468 -6.74 -15.84 -32.06
N ARG A 469 -6.04 -15.90 -30.92
CA ARG A 469 -6.16 -17.01 -29.93
C ARG A 469 -7.00 -16.67 -28.70
N VAL A 470 -7.07 -15.40 -28.31
CA VAL A 470 -7.78 -14.98 -27.09
C VAL A 470 -9.28 -14.73 -27.33
N ASP A 471 -10.11 -14.92 -26.28
CA ASP A 471 -11.54 -14.58 -26.37
C ASP A 471 -11.76 -13.06 -26.41
N LEU A 472 -12.12 -12.53 -27.58
CA LEU A 472 -12.35 -11.10 -27.83
C LEU A 472 -13.67 -10.60 -27.24
N LYS A 473 -14.54 -11.49 -26.69
CA LYS A 473 -15.70 -11.07 -25.89
C LYS A 473 -15.24 -10.55 -24.52
N SER A 474 -14.17 -11.14 -23.98
CA SER A 474 -13.56 -10.75 -22.70
C SER A 474 -12.51 -9.63 -22.86
N ILE A 475 -11.85 -9.55 -24.02
CA ILE A 475 -10.80 -8.57 -24.33
C ILE A 475 -11.34 -7.50 -25.27
N ASN A 476 -11.73 -6.35 -24.70
CA ASN A 476 -12.19 -5.20 -25.47
C ASN A 476 -11.02 -4.25 -25.84
N ARG A 477 -11.31 -3.23 -26.65
CA ARG A 477 -10.34 -2.20 -27.07
C ARG A 477 -9.56 -1.60 -25.89
N ARG A 478 -10.24 -1.28 -24.79
CA ARG A 478 -9.61 -0.66 -23.61
C ARG A 478 -8.59 -1.59 -22.95
N VAL A 479 -8.85 -2.89 -22.92
CA VAL A 479 -7.91 -3.89 -22.40
C VAL A 479 -6.65 -3.94 -23.28
N LEU A 480 -6.81 -4.00 -24.61
CA LEU A 480 -5.68 -3.98 -25.54
C LEU A 480 -4.87 -2.69 -25.44
N GLU A 481 -5.52 -1.54 -25.33
CA GLU A 481 -4.85 -0.25 -25.15
C GLU A 481 -3.99 -0.26 -23.88
N SER A 482 -4.52 -0.73 -22.75
CA SER A 482 -3.76 -0.87 -21.51
C SER A 482 -2.56 -1.82 -21.67
N LEU A 483 -2.73 -2.97 -22.33
CA LEU A 483 -1.67 -3.97 -22.55
C LEU A 483 -0.52 -3.42 -23.42
N VAL A 484 -0.84 -2.68 -24.49
CA VAL A 484 0.17 -2.02 -25.32
C VAL A 484 0.88 -0.91 -24.54
N LYS A 485 0.13 -0.03 -23.85
CA LYS A 485 0.68 1.08 -23.07
C LYS A 485 1.65 0.63 -21.99
N CYS A 486 1.35 -0.48 -21.30
CA CYS A 486 2.20 -1.02 -20.24
C CYS A 486 3.36 -1.90 -20.72
N GLY A 487 3.52 -2.10 -22.03
CA GLY A 487 4.62 -2.87 -22.61
C GLY A 487 4.43 -4.39 -22.60
N ALA A 488 3.20 -4.89 -22.47
CA ALA A 488 2.94 -6.32 -22.45
C ALA A 488 3.30 -7.03 -23.77
N PHE A 489 3.48 -6.26 -24.86
CA PHE A 489 3.88 -6.72 -26.18
C PHE A 489 5.32 -6.33 -26.58
N ASP A 490 6.14 -5.83 -25.64
CA ASP A 490 7.51 -5.40 -25.95
C ASP A 490 8.39 -6.54 -26.49
N PHE A 491 8.02 -7.81 -26.24
CA PHE A 491 8.69 -8.98 -26.81
C PHE A 491 8.65 -9.04 -28.35
N THR A 492 7.73 -8.33 -28.98
CA THR A 492 7.60 -8.25 -30.46
C THR A 492 8.70 -7.41 -31.11
N ASN A 493 9.42 -6.59 -30.32
CA ASN A 493 10.34 -5.55 -30.80
C ASN A 493 9.70 -4.52 -31.74
N GLU A 494 8.36 -4.42 -31.77
CA GLU A 494 7.65 -3.34 -32.48
C GLU A 494 7.45 -2.13 -31.55
N PRO A 495 7.59 -0.89 -32.05
CA PRO A 495 7.32 0.30 -31.25
C PRO A 495 5.88 0.30 -30.72
N ARG A 496 5.69 0.64 -29.44
CA ARG A 496 4.36 0.65 -28.79
C ARG A 496 3.38 1.57 -29.52
N ARG A 497 3.87 2.71 -30.06
CA ARG A 497 3.08 3.60 -30.93
C ARG A 497 2.49 2.88 -32.14
N VAL A 498 3.28 2.08 -32.84
CA VAL A 498 2.86 1.36 -34.05
C VAL A 498 1.81 0.31 -33.72
N LEU A 499 2.01 -0.44 -32.64
CA LEU A 499 1.02 -1.40 -32.14
C LEU A 499 -0.30 -0.71 -31.78
N PHE A 500 -0.22 0.46 -31.14
CA PHE A 500 -1.39 1.23 -30.73
C PHE A 500 -2.19 1.78 -31.92
N GLU A 501 -1.52 2.31 -32.95
CA GLU A 501 -2.17 2.82 -34.17
C GLU A 501 -2.88 1.71 -34.97
N ARG A 502 -2.35 0.49 -34.95
CA ARG A 502 -2.90 -0.67 -35.67
C ARG A 502 -3.96 -1.46 -34.87
N LEU A 503 -4.14 -1.14 -33.59
CA LEU A 503 -4.98 -1.89 -32.66
C LEU A 503 -6.41 -2.11 -33.18
N GLU A 504 -7.01 -1.06 -33.75
CA GLU A 504 -8.39 -1.12 -34.23
C GLU A 504 -8.55 -2.03 -35.45
N ASP A 505 -7.61 -1.98 -36.39
CA ASP A 505 -7.64 -2.81 -37.59
C ASP A 505 -7.43 -4.29 -37.26
N VAL A 506 -6.47 -4.59 -36.37
CA VAL A 506 -6.18 -5.95 -35.91
C VAL A 506 -7.37 -6.51 -35.12
N LEU A 507 -7.97 -5.73 -34.22
CA LEU A 507 -9.15 -6.15 -33.46
C LEU A 507 -10.34 -6.46 -34.36
N ARG A 508 -10.62 -5.61 -35.37
CA ARG A 508 -11.69 -5.85 -36.35
C ARG A 508 -11.44 -7.12 -37.18
N ALA A 509 -10.19 -7.36 -37.59
CA ALA A 509 -9.81 -8.57 -38.32
C ALA A 509 -10.00 -9.84 -37.46
N GLY A 510 -9.59 -9.78 -36.19
CA GLY A 510 -9.80 -10.87 -35.23
C GLY A 510 -11.27 -11.19 -34.96
N GLN A 511 -12.10 -10.17 -34.79
CA GLN A 511 -13.56 -10.34 -34.62
C GLN A 511 -14.20 -11.01 -35.82
N ARG A 512 -13.79 -10.64 -37.06
CA ARG A 512 -14.26 -11.30 -38.28
C ARG A 512 -13.87 -12.77 -38.31
N LEU A 513 -12.61 -13.08 -37.99
CA LEU A 513 -12.11 -14.45 -37.96
C LEU A 513 -12.85 -15.33 -36.93
N GLN A 514 -13.18 -14.78 -35.75
CA GLN A 514 -13.98 -15.50 -34.74
C GLN A 514 -15.43 -15.73 -35.20
N GLN A 515 -16.04 -14.75 -35.87
CA GLN A 515 -17.38 -14.90 -36.43
C GLN A 515 -17.43 -15.98 -37.52
N GLU A 516 -16.43 -16.04 -38.41
CA GLU A 516 -16.31 -17.06 -39.45
C GLU A 516 -16.14 -18.48 -38.86
N LYS A 517 -15.40 -18.62 -37.77
CA LYS A 517 -15.28 -19.88 -37.02
C LYS A 517 -16.60 -20.31 -36.36
N ASP A 518 -17.30 -19.37 -35.72
CA ASP A 518 -18.57 -19.65 -35.02
C ASP A 518 -19.73 -19.99 -35.97
N THR A 519 -19.70 -19.51 -37.23
CA THR A 519 -20.80 -19.71 -38.18
C THR A 519 -20.79 -21.05 -38.92
N ASN A 520 -19.77 -21.91 -38.76
CA ASN A 520 -19.66 -23.22 -39.44
C ASN A 520 -19.90 -23.15 -40.98
N GLN A 521 -19.76 -21.98 -41.58
CA GLN A 521 -19.72 -21.83 -43.03
C GLN A 521 -18.29 -22.15 -43.46
N ILE A 522 -18.02 -23.44 -43.60
CA ILE A 522 -16.97 -23.90 -44.51
C ILE A 522 -17.39 -23.37 -45.88
N GLY A 523 -16.82 -22.24 -46.26
CA GLY A 523 -17.08 -21.61 -47.54
C GLY A 523 -16.78 -22.61 -48.65
N LEU A 524 -17.80 -22.96 -49.43
CA LEU A 524 -17.73 -23.84 -50.61
C LEU A 524 -16.83 -23.28 -51.75
N PHE A 525 -16.04 -22.25 -51.47
CA PHE A 525 -15.16 -21.50 -52.38
C PHE A 525 -13.70 -21.38 -51.86
N ALA A 526 -13.29 -22.18 -50.87
CA ALA A 526 -11.94 -22.17 -50.31
C ALA A 526 -10.89 -22.91 -51.18
N GLU A 527 -11.03 -22.90 -52.50
CA GLU A 527 -9.97 -23.29 -53.45
C GLU A 527 -9.36 -22.03 -54.07
N GLY A 528 -8.40 -21.45 -53.35
CA GLY A 528 -7.58 -20.35 -53.84
C GLY A 528 -6.81 -19.76 -52.67
N ASP A 529 -5.47 -19.75 -52.77
CA ASP A 529 -4.50 -19.25 -51.78
C ASP A 529 -4.85 -17.87 -51.19
N MET A 530 -5.78 -17.82 -50.25
CA MET A 530 -5.97 -16.70 -49.34
C MET A 530 -5.49 -17.15 -47.97
N VAL A 531 -4.37 -16.55 -47.55
CA VAL A 531 -3.79 -16.71 -46.22
C VAL A 531 -4.89 -16.44 -45.19
N SER A 532 -5.44 -17.48 -44.58
CA SER A 532 -6.41 -17.36 -43.49
C SER A 532 -5.69 -16.84 -42.25
N GLY A 533 -5.79 -15.54 -41.99
CA GLY A 533 -5.16 -14.91 -40.83
C GLY A 533 -5.25 -13.40 -40.88
N ILE A 534 -4.99 -12.75 -39.75
CA ILE A 534 -4.89 -11.30 -39.69
C ILE A 534 -3.64 -10.87 -40.50
N PRO A 535 -3.73 -9.88 -41.41
CA PRO A 535 -2.58 -9.41 -42.16
C PRO A 535 -1.45 -8.92 -41.24
N ARG A 536 -0.33 -9.65 -41.22
CA ARG A 536 0.87 -9.32 -40.45
C ARG A 536 1.68 -8.20 -41.13
N LYS A 537 1.16 -6.97 -41.11
CA LYS A 537 1.88 -5.79 -41.61
C LYS A 537 2.70 -5.16 -40.49
N ARG A 538 3.95 -5.60 -40.29
CA ARG A 538 4.87 -4.92 -39.36
C ARG A 538 5.06 -3.47 -39.80
N GLY A 539 4.65 -2.52 -38.95
CA GLY A 539 4.78 -1.10 -39.26
C GLY A 539 6.19 -0.62 -38.94
N GLY A 540 6.88 -0.06 -39.94
CA GLY A 540 8.02 0.81 -39.67
C GLY A 540 7.50 2.15 -39.20
N GLY A 541 7.87 2.60 -38.00
CA GLY A 541 7.40 3.87 -37.45
C GLY A 541 8.20 4.29 -36.21
N PRO A 542 8.14 5.58 -35.82
CA PRO A 542 8.82 6.06 -34.63
C PRO A 542 8.11 5.58 -33.36
N GLU A 543 8.86 5.42 -32.27
CA GLU A 543 8.27 5.21 -30.94
C GLU A 543 7.67 6.52 -30.39
N TRP A 544 6.81 6.42 -29.38
CA TRP A 544 6.39 7.60 -28.60
C TRP A 544 7.59 8.30 -27.95
N PRO A 545 7.57 9.64 -27.82
CA PRO A 545 8.50 10.36 -26.95
C PRO A 545 8.53 9.75 -25.55
N THR A 546 9.70 9.75 -24.91
CA THR A 546 9.93 9.13 -23.60
C THR A 546 8.91 9.58 -22.55
N ASN A 547 8.59 10.88 -22.48
CA ASN A 547 7.60 11.42 -21.55
C ASN A 547 6.20 10.87 -21.79
N GLN A 548 5.79 10.78 -23.06
CA GLN A 548 4.50 10.23 -23.44
C GLN A 548 4.42 8.72 -23.15
N ARG A 549 5.48 7.98 -23.47
CA ARG A 549 5.56 6.54 -23.18
C ARG A 549 5.49 6.26 -21.68
N LEU A 550 6.26 6.99 -20.88
CA LEU A 550 6.25 6.88 -19.41
C LEU A 550 4.88 7.30 -18.83
N ALA A 551 4.25 8.34 -19.37
CA ALA A 551 2.91 8.76 -18.95
C ALA A 551 1.86 7.66 -19.22
N PHE A 552 1.90 7.02 -20.38
CA PHE A 552 1.04 5.89 -20.71
C PHE A 552 1.31 4.66 -19.86
N GLU A 553 2.58 4.37 -19.59
CA GLU A 553 2.97 3.28 -18.71
C GLU A 553 2.41 3.50 -17.29
N ARG A 554 2.52 4.72 -16.76
CA ARG A 554 1.94 5.09 -15.47
C ARG A 554 0.41 5.12 -15.49
N GLU A 555 -0.20 5.49 -16.59
CA GLU A 555 -1.66 5.42 -16.75
C GLU A 555 -2.14 3.97 -16.59
N ALA A 556 -1.44 3.01 -17.19
CA ALA A 556 -1.80 1.59 -17.18
C ALA A 556 -1.37 0.86 -15.89
N LEU A 557 -0.15 1.12 -15.39
CA LEU A 557 0.48 0.46 -14.25
C LEU A 557 0.30 1.20 -12.91
N GLY A 558 -0.03 2.49 -12.97
CA GLY A 558 0.04 3.41 -11.82
C GLY A 558 1.45 3.93 -11.51
N PHE A 559 2.50 3.34 -12.08
CA PHE A 559 3.89 3.63 -11.75
C PHE A 559 4.81 3.51 -12.96
N TYR A 560 6.01 4.10 -12.89
CA TYR A 560 7.04 3.94 -13.92
C TYR A 560 7.86 2.67 -13.68
N ILE A 561 8.12 1.87 -14.69
CA ILE A 561 8.99 0.68 -14.65
C ILE A 561 10.17 0.88 -15.60
N SER A 562 9.94 1.36 -16.81
CA SER A 562 10.95 1.45 -17.87
C SER A 562 11.96 2.59 -17.71
N GLY A 563 11.77 3.49 -16.73
CA GLY A 563 12.65 4.65 -16.48
C GLY A 563 12.00 5.71 -15.59
N HIS A 564 12.72 6.79 -15.29
CA HIS A 564 12.18 7.95 -14.55
C HIS A 564 11.97 9.16 -15.47
N PRO A 565 10.89 9.97 -15.32
CA PRO A 565 10.71 11.22 -16.07
C PRO A 565 11.87 12.22 -16.01
N LEU A 566 12.80 12.06 -15.07
CA LEU A 566 13.96 12.94 -14.88
C LEU A 566 15.16 12.53 -15.72
N GLU A 567 15.17 11.31 -16.28
CA GLU A 567 16.28 10.80 -17.08
C GLU A 567 16.57 11.71 -18.28
N LYS A 568 15.51 12.19 -18.95
CA LYS A 568 15.59 13.16 -20.06
C LYS A 568 16.31 14.46 -19.66
N TYR A 569 16.23 14.86 -18.39
CA TYR A 569 16.77 16.13 -17.90
C TYR A 569 18.09 15.97 -17.14
N GLN A 570 18.69 14.78 -17.04
CA GLN A 570 19.91 14.56 -16.24
C GLN A 570 21.06 15.51 -16.61
N GLY A 571 21.26 15.79 -17.90
CA GLY A 571 22.28 16.74 -18.36
C GLY A 571 22.05 18.16 -17.84
N LEU A 572 20.79 18.62 -17.89
CA LEU A 572 20.38 19.93 -17.37
C LEU A 572 20.45 19.96 -15.84
N LEU A 573 19.97 18.93 -15.14
CA LEU A 573 20.04 18.85 -13.68
C LEU A 573 21.49 18.91 -13.19
N LYS A 574 22.42 18.24 -13.89
CA LYS A 574 23.85 18.24 -13.57
C LYS A 574 24.50 19.61 -13.76
N SER A 575 24.18 20.34 -14.83
CA SER A 575 24.71 21.69 -15.05
C SER A 575 24.20 22.70 -14.01
N LEU A 576 23.02 22.43 -13.43
CA LEU A 576 22.36 23.30 -12.45
C LEU A 576 22.75 23.04 -10.99
N GLY A 577 23.68 22.11 -10.75
CA GLY A 577 24.10 21.73 -9.41
C GLY A 577 22.97 21.08 -8.60
N VAL A 578 22.00 20.46 -9.27
CA VAL A 578 20.94 19.70 -8.61
C VAL A 578 21.53 18.44 -8.01
N HIS A 579 21.27 18.21 -6.74
CA HIS A 579 21.70 17.03 -6.02
C HIS A 579 20.63 15.94 -6.09
N THR A 580 21.09 14.70 -6.22
CA THR A 580 20.24 13.51 -6.07
C THR A 580 19.76 13.38 -4.63
N VAL A 581 18.56 12.85 -4.41
CA VAL A 581 17.98 12.58 -3.09
C VAL A 581 18.94 11.77 -2.21
N ALA A 582 19.60 10.75 -2.75
CA ALA A 582 20.57 9.94 -2.01
C ALA A 582 21.73 10.78 -1.44
N LYS A 583 22.21 11.78 -2.20
CA LYS A 583 23.27 12.69 -1.77
C LYS A 583 22.78 13.67 -0.71
N VAL A 584 21.54 14.16 -0.85
CA VAL A 584 20.91 15.07 0.12
C VAL A 584 20.68 14.38 1.46
N LYS A 585 20.29 13.10 1.46
CA LYS A 585 20.18 12.30 2.69
C LYS A 585 21.51 12.15 3.46
N GLY A 586 22.65 12.34 2.80
CA GLY A 586 23.98 12.32 3.43
C GLY A 586 24.48 13.70 3.87
N MET A 587 23.72 14.79 3.67
CA MET A 587 24.13 16.15 4.01
C MET A 587 23.85 16.50 5.48
N THR A 588 24.60 17.47 5.99
CA THR A 588 24.38 18.03 7.33
C THR A 588 23.12 18.90 7.39
N SER A 589 22.52 19.01 8.59
CA SER A 589 21.36 19.88 8.81
C SER A 589 21.65 21.33 8.42
N SER A 590 20.62 22.04 7.97
CA SER A 590 20.64 23.43 7.46
C SER A 590 21.47 23.68 6.20
N THR A 591 21.92 22.63 5.50
CA THR A 591 22.59 22.78 4.20
C THR A 591 21.59 23.22 3.13
N LYS A 592 21.86 24.35 2.47
CA LYS A 592 21.07 24.78 1.30
C LYS A 592 21.47 23.96 0.08
N CYS A 593 20.48 23.36 -0.58
CA CYS A 593 20.70 22.57 -1.78
C CYS A 593 19.49 22.65 -2.73
N ARG A 594 19.71 22.21 -3.96
CA ARG A 594 18.68 22.04 -4.97
C ARG A 594 18.45 20.56 -5.22
N ILE A 595 17.19 20.16 -5.32
CA ILE A 595 16.78 18.81 -5.67
C ILE A 595 15.85 18.86 -6.88
N GLY A 596 15.93 17.85 -7.75
CA GLY A 596 15.14 17.73 -8.97
C GLY A 596 14.39 16.41 -8.92
N GLY A 597 13.09 16.45 -9.17
CA GLY A 597 12.19 15.36 -8.76
C GLY A 597 10.80 15.47 -9.33
N VAL A 598 9.98 14.48 -9.02
CA VAL A 598 8.53 14.55 -9.12
C VAL A 598 7.92 14.56 -7.72
N ILE A 599 6.76 15.21 -7.56
CA ILE A 599 6.00 15.20 -6.31
C ILE A 599 5.13 13.96 -6.28
N THR A 600 5.25 13.18 -5.20
CA THR A 600 4.39 12.05 -4.88
C THR A 600 3.81 12.19 -3.46
N ALA A 601 2.72 11.48 -3.17
CA ALA A 601 2.10 11.42 -1.83
C ALA A 601 1.81 12.78 -1.15
N LEU A 602 1.30 13.76 -1.91
CA LEU A 602 0.94 15.09 -1.39
C LEU A 602 -0.17 15.02 -0.33
N LYS A 603 0.13 15.48 0.88
CA LYS A 603 -0.81 15.62 2.00
C LYS A 603 -0.86 17.06 2.48
N LEU A 604 -2.07 17.61 2.50
CA LEU A 604 -2.32 18.91 3.12
C LEU A 604 -2.57 18.74 4.60
N LYS A 605 -1.83 19.48 5.42
CA LYS A 605 -1.93 19.47 6.88
C LYS A 605 -2.15 20.90 7.37
N ASN A 606 -2.71 21.03 8.57
CA ASN A 606 -2.88 22.32 9.24
C ASN A 606 -1.86 22.44 10.37
N THR A 607 -1.30 23.64 10.56
CA THR A 607 -0.49 23.96 11.74
C THR A 607 -1.39 24.08 12.97
N LYS A 608 -0.79 24.14 14.17
CA LYS A 608 -1.52 24.42 15.43
C LYS A 608 -2.32 25.74 15.40
N LYS A 609 -1.94 26.68 14.52
CA LYS A 609 -2.61 27.97 14.31
C LYS A 609 -3.72 27.91 13.24
N GLY A 610 -3.90 26.78 12.56
CA GLY A 610 -4.91 26.57 11.51
C GLY A 610 -4.43 26.82 10.08
N ASP A 611 -3.23 27.38 9.88
CA ASP A 611 -2.68 27.63 8.55
C ASP A 611 -2.32 26.34 7.81
N ARG A 612 -2.64 26.27 6.51
CA ARG A 612 -2.37 25.11 5.66
C ARG A 612 -0.91 25.06 5.22
N TYR A 613 -0.31 23.87 5.29
CA TYR A 613 1.01 23.56 4.75
C TYR A 613 0.97 22.22 4.00
N ALA A 614 1.93 21.98 3.12
CA ALA A 614 2.04 20.73 2.37
C ALA A 614 3.18 19.85 2.90
N SER A 615 2.88 18.56 3.02
CA SER A 615 3.80 17.48 3.37
C SER A 615 3.72 16.44 2.27
N PHE A 616 4.81 16.19 1.57
CA PHE A 616 4.83 15.36 0.37
C PHE A 616 6.16 14.60 0.24
N LEU A 617 6.21 13.60 -0.62
CA LEU A 617 7.44 12.94 -1.01
C LEU A 617 7.97 13.59 -2.29
N PHE A 618 9.24 13.93 -2.28
CA PHE A 618 9.96 14.38 -3.46
C PHE A 618 10.82 13.21 -3.93
N GLU A 619 10.61 12.76 -5.16
CA GLU A 619 11.17 11.51 -5.68
C GLU A 619 12.05 11.76 -6.91
N ASP A 620 13.23 11.14 -6.92
CA ASP A 620 14.11 11.05 -8.07
C ASP A 620 14.53 9.58 -8.32
N SER A 621 15.36 9.34 -9.34
CA SER A 621 15.87 8.00 -9.66
C SER A 621 16.74 7.37 -8.56
N SER A 622 17.21 8.14 -7.58
CA SER A 622 18.04 7.70 -6.46
C SER A 622 17.23 7.40 -5.19
N GLY A 623 15.98 7.85 -5.12
CA GLY A 623 15.05 7.57 -4.02
C GLY A 623 14.09 8.73 -3.73
N SER A 624 13.40 8.64 -2.59
CA SER A 624 12.44 9.67 -2.15
C SER A 624 12.83 10.31 -0.82
N ILE A 625 12.50 11.58 -0.62
CA ILE A 625 12.72 12.34 0.62
C ILE A 625 11.43 13.05 1.05
N GLU A 626 11.10 12.97 2.34
CA GLU A 626 9.98 13.73 2.90
C GLU A 626 10.29 15.23 2.82
N SER A 627 9.39 15.97 2.19
CA SER A 627 9.52 17.38 1.91
C SER A 627 8.35 18.17 2.50
N LEU A 628 8.67 19.34 3.03
CA LEU A 628 7.73 20.21 3.73
C LEU A 628 7.73 21.59 3.09
N ALA A 629 6.55 22.08 2.70
CA ALA A 629 6.34 23.46 2.28
C ALA A 629 5.43 24.16 3.30
N TRP A 630 6.02 25.06 4.09
CA TRP A 630 5.31 25.85 5.11
C TRP A 630 4.32 26.85 4.48
N PRO A 631 3.35 27.40 5.24
CA PRO A 631 2.21 28.11 4.66
C PRO A 631 2.52 29.25 3.68
N ASP A 632 3.55 30.06 3.94
CA ASP A 632 3.94 31.15 3.05
C ASP A 632 4.47 30.63 1.70
N VAL A 633 5.35 29.61 1.76
CA VAL A 633 5.91 28.97 0.57
C VAL A 633 4.82 28.21 -0.18
N TYR A 634 3.99 27.43 0.53
CA TYR A 634 2.89 26.68 -0.06
C TYR A 634 1.93 27.58 -0.85
N ARG A 635 1.59 28.77 -0.34
CA ARG A 635 0.76 29.73 -1.08
C ARG A 635 1.38 30.12 -2.42
N GLN A 636 2.71 30.29 -2.48
CA GLN A 636 3.42 30.65 -3.70
C GLN A 636 3.51 29.48 -4.68
N ILE A 637 3.81 28.27 -4.21
CA ILE A 637 4.12 27.12 -5.08
C ILE A 637 2.93 26.20 -5.34
N SER A 638 1.77 26.43 -4.72
CA SER A 638 0.62 25.51 -4.78
C SER A 638 0.17 25.15 -6.20
N HIS A 639 0.28 26.07 -7.15
CA HIS A 639 -0.04 25.85 -8.56
C HIS A 639 0.96 24.93 -9.30
N LEU A 640 2.18 24.80 -8.77
CA LEU A 640 3.24 23.93 -9.29
C LEU A 640 3.24 22.55 -8.64
N MET A 641 2.42 22.33 -7.60
CA MET A 641 2.35 21.06 -6.88
C MET A 641 1.45 20.05 -7.59
N VAL A 642 1.65 19.90 -8.90
CA VAL A 642 0.98 18.91 -9.73
C VAL A 642 1.75 17.60 -9.63
N ALA A 643 1.02 16.51 -9.42
CA ALA A 643 1.66 15.20 -9.37
C ALA A 643 2.32 14.90 -10.73
N ASP A 644 3.56 14.42 -10.67
CA ASP A 644 4.32 13.90 -11.82
C ASP A 644 4.83 14.92 -12.83
N GLU A 645 4.71 16.20 -12.51
CA GLU A 645 5.44 17.23 -13.23
C GLU A 645 6.90 17.27 -12.74
N PRO A 646 7.89 17.17 -13.64
CA PRO A 646 9.28 17.32 -13.27
C PRO A 646 9.59 18.75 -12.79
N ILE A 647 9.99 18.86 -11.53
CA ILE A 647 10.25 20.13 -10.87
C ILE A 647 11.65 20.17 -10.24
N VAL A 648 12.15 21.39 -10.07
CA VAL A 648 13.35 21.67 -9.27
C VAL A 648 12.91 22.46 -8.05
N ALA A 649 13.26 21.96 -6.87
CA ALA A 649 13.03 22.62 -5.60
C ALA A 649 14.37 23.08 -4.98
N SER A 650 14.41 24.34 -4.54
CA SER A 650 15.50 24.88 -3.73
C SER A 650 15.05 24.97 -2.28
N GLY A 651 15.93 24.63 -1.35
CA GLY A 651 15.57 24.57 0.06
C GLY A 651 16.72 24.14 0.93
N ARG A 652 16.37 23.70 2.14
CA ARG A 652 17.35 23.30 3.17
C ARG A 652 17.06 21.90 3.69
N VAL A 653 18.13 21.17 3.95
CA VAL A 653 18.06 19.87 4.63
C VAL A 653 17.79 20.10 6.10
N ASP A 654 16.81 19.38 6.65
CA ASP A 654 16.53 19.35 8.08
C ASP A 654 16.73 17.93 8.60
N VAL A 655 17.71 17.77 9.50
CA VAL A 655 18.02 16.48 10.14
C VAL A 655 17.55 16.56 11.59
N SER A 656 16.46 15.84 11.89
CA SER A 656 15.87 15.74 13.22
C SER A 656 15.65 14.28 13.59
N ASP A 657 16.07 13.87 14.79
CA ASP A 657 15.87 12.51 15.35
C ASP A 657 16.17 11.36 14.36
N GLU A 658 17.35 11.39 13.73
CA GLU A 658 17.81 10.42 12.72
C GLU A 658 17.02 10.39 11.40
N ARG A 659 16.05 11.29 11.19
CA ARG A 659 15.34 11.49 9.92
C ARG A 659 15.86 12.69 9.17
N VAL A 660 16.02 12.53 7.86
CA VAL A 660 16.41 13.60 6.94
C VAL A 660 15.19 14.03 6.14
N SER A 661 14.78 15.28 6.31
CA SER A 661 13.69 15.91 5.57
C SER A 661 14.20 17.13 4.80
N PHE A 662 13.40 17.60 3.84
CA PHE A 662 13.75 18.75 3.01
C PHE A 662 12.70 19.85 3.15
N ILE A 663 13.10 21.02 3.63
CA ILE A 663 12.22 22.18 3.74
C ILE A 663 12.34 22.99 2.46
N VAL A 664 11.25 23.06 1.70
CA VAL A 664 11.19 23.79 0.44
C VAL A 664 11.10 25.29 0.69
N GLU A 665 11.97 26.05 0.04
CA GLU A 665 11.96 27.53 0.03
C GLU A 665 11.42 28.06 -1.31
N GLU A 666 11.77 27.41 -2.43
CA GLU A 666 11.37 27.78 -3.79
C GLU A 666 11.15 26.53 -4.64
N MET A 667 10.23 26.59 -5.60
CA MET A 667 9.94 25.51 -6.54
C MET A 667 9.65 26.09 -7.91
N VAL A 668 10.17 25.45 -8.96
CA VAL A 668 10.00 25.83 -10.37
C VAL A 668 9.89 24.58 -11.23
N THR A 669 9.13 24.66 -12.32
CA THR A 669 9.13 23.58 -13.32
C THR A 669 10.49 23.52 -14.02
N ILE A 670 10.90 22.34 -14.47
CA ILE A 670 12.13 22.21 -15.26
C ILE A 670 12.03 23.05 -16.55
N ILE A 671 10.83 23.19 -17.11
CA ILE A 671 10.56 23.96 -18.34
C ILE A 671 10.78 25.45 -18.11
N ASP A 672 10.15 26.04 -17.10
CA ASP A 672 10.30 27.47 -16.77
C ASP A 672 11.76 27.80 -16.45
N PHE A 673 12.43 26.88 -15.75
CA PHE A 673 13.83 27.03 -15.44
C PHE A 673 14.70 27.01 -16.71
N ARG A 674 14.44 26.07 -17.63
CA ARG A 674 15.12 25.94 -18.93
C ARG A 674 14.91 27.18 -19.79
N GLN A 675 13.70 27.73 -19.85
CA GLN A 675 13.40 28.95 -20.59
C GLN A 675 14.16 30.18 -20.06
N LYS A 676 14.37 30.28 -18.74
CA LYS A 676 15.11 31.39 -18.12
C LYS A 676 16.62 31.27 -18.23
N SER A 677 17.15 30.05 -18.39
CA SER A 677 18.57 29.76 -18.22
C SER A 677 19.29 29.34 -19.51
N ALA A 678 18.57 28.78 -20.49
CA ALA A 678 19.20 28.28 -21.71
C ALA A 678 19.46 29.40 -22.72
N ASN A 679 20.66 29.40 -23.31
CA ASN A 679 21.08 30.38 -24.32
C ASN A 679 21.42 29.72 -25.66
N ARG A 680 21.46 28.39 -25.75
CA ARG A 680 21.68 27.62 -26.98
C ARG A 680 20.93 26.29 -27.00
N GLY A 681 20.50 25.87 -28.18
CA GLY A 681 20.04 24.51 -28.48
C GLY A 681 21.20 23.67 -28.98
N VAL A 682 21.33 22.43 -28.47
CA VAL A 682 22.39 21.51 -28.84
C VAL A 682 21.75 20.21 -29.33
N VAL A 683 21.98 19.89 -30.60
CA VAL A 683 21.58 18.63 -31.24
C VAL A 683 22.78 17.70 -31.25
N TRP A 684 22.68 16.56 -30.56
CA TRP A 684 23.74 15.54 -30.51
C TRP A 684 23.45 14.40 -31.48
N LEU A 685 24.20 14.31 -32.58
CA LEU A 685 24.11 13.22 -33.55
C LEU A 685 25.38 12.38 -33.55
N SER A 686 25.22 11.07 -33.72
CA SER A 686 26.33 10.21 -34.12
C SER A 686 26.48 10.21 -35.66
N PRO A 687 27.68 9.92 -36.20
CA PRO A 687 27.89 9.88 -37.65
C PRO A 687 26.94 8.92 -38.38
N GLU A 688 26.53 7.84 -37.72
CA GLU A 688 25.61 6.82 -38.23
C GLU A 688 24.15 7.31 -38.33
N GLU A 689 23.78 8.34 -37.55
CA GLU A 689 22.43 8.91 -37.50
C GLU A 689 22.22 10.07 -38.48
N SER A 690 23.28 10.53 -39.16
CA SER A 690 23.27 11.65 -40.10
C SER A 690 22.70 11.30 -41.48
N ASN A 691 21.50 10.71 -41.51
CA ASN A 691 20.76 10.45 -42.75
C ASN A 691 20.15 11.76 -43.30
N PRO A 692 20.34 12.11 -44.60
CA PRO A 692 19.72 13.26 -45.24
C PRO A 692 18.21 13.41 -45.00
N GLU A 693 17.44 12.33 -44.98
CA GLU A 693 15.98 12.39 -44.74
C GLU A 693 15.64 12.86 -43.33
N LYS A 694 16.32 12.31 -42.31
CA LYS A 694 16.14 12.71 -40.90
C LYS A 694 16.57 14.15 -40.67
N LEU A 695 17.63 14.59 -41.35
CA LEU A 695 18.10 15.98 -41.27
C LEU A 695 17.12 16.97 -41.91
N GLN A 696 16.47 16.60 -43.01
CA GLN A 696 15.39 17.41 -43.60
C GLN A 696 14.18 17.51 -42.68
N LEU A 697 13.78 16.41 -42.04
CA LEU A 697 12.71 16.41 -41.04
C LEU A 697 13.07 17.29 -39.84
N LEU A 698 14.32 17.19 -39.35
CA LEU A 698 14.80 18.04 -38.26
C LEU A 698 14.78 19.53 -38.67
N GLN A 699 15.22 19.86 -39.88
CA GLN A 699 15.18 21.23 -40.40
C GLN A 699 13.74 21.75 -40.46
N ALA A 700 12.79 20.94 -40.94
CA ALA A 700 11.38 21.29 -40.98
C ALA A 700 10.78 21.49 -39.57
N SER A 701 11.18 20.67 -38.60
CA SER A 701 10.83 20.86 -37.19
C SER A 701 11.41 22.16 -36.63
N LEU A 702 12.71 22.42 -36.78
CA LEU A 702 13.33 23.67 -36.31
C LEU A 702 12.66 24.92 -36.90
N ALA A 703 12.29 24.88 -38.18
CA ALA A 703 11.62 26.00 -38.86
C ALA A 703 10.21 26.29 -38.34
N ARG A 704 9.50 25.29 -37.77
CA ARG A 704 8.16 25.46 -37.20
C ARG A 704 8.15 26.19 -35.85
N TYR A 705 9.30 26.27 -35.17
CA TYR A 705 9.42 26.88 -33.85
C TYR A 705 10.43 28.04 -33.84
N PRO A 706 10.21 29.13 -34.60
CA PRO A 706 11.14 30.26 -34.63
C PRO A 706 11.27 30.93 -33.26
N GLY A 707 12.46 31.39 -32.88
CA GLY A 707 12.71 32.06 -31.61
C GLY A 707 14.06 32.76 -31.54
N GLN A 708 14.64 32.87 -30.34
CA GLN A 708 15.88 33.63 -30.10
C GLN A 708 17.10 32.75 -29.75
N CYS A 709 16.90 31.44 -29.58
CA CYS A 709 17.93 30.52 -29.10
C CYS A 709 18.67 29.88 -30.29
N PRO A 710 19.96 30.20 -30.55
CA PRO A 710 20.72 29.59 -31.64
C PRO A 710 20.90 28.07 -31.44
N VAL A 711 20.87 27.31 -32.54
CA VAL A 711 21.02 25.85 -32.51
C VAL A 711 22.40 25.42 -33.04
N GLU A 712 23.07 24.57 -32.29
CA GLU A 712 24.34 23.94 -32.62
C GLU A 712 24.15 22.44 -32.84
N LEU A 713 24.80 21.91 -33.86
CA LEU A 713 24.92 20.49 -34.11
C LEU A 713 26.27 20.00 -33.60
N TRP A 714 26.24 19.02 -32.69
CA TRP A 714 27.40 18.40 -32.11
C TRP A 714 27.49 16.93 -32.53
N MET A 715 28.67 16.52 -32.97
CA MET A 715 28.96 15.14 -33.34
C MET A 715 30.21 14.65 -32.64
N ASN A 716 30.15 13.42 -32.14
CA ASN A 716 31.30 12.74 -31.55
C ASN A 716 31.85 11.74 -32.57
N HIS A 717 33.11 11.91 -32.97
CA HIS A 717 33.81 11.01 -33.87
C HIS A 717 35.19 10.69 -33.29
N GLU A 718 35.48 9.40 -33.07
CA GLU A 718 36.77 8.91 -32.55
C GLU A 718 37.27 9.63 -31.28
N GLY A 719 36.35 10.01 -30.37
CA GLY A 719 36.68 10.71 -29.12
C GLY A 719 36.89 12.23 -29.26
N VAL A 720 36.69 12.80 -30.46
CA VAL A 720 36.68 14.25 -30.70
C VAL A 720 35.24 14.72 -30.90
N SER A 721 34.84 15.73 -30.11
CA SER A 721 33.54 16.41 -30.26
C SER A 721 33.69 17.61 -31.20
N ILE A 722 32.96 17.61 -32.32
CA ILE A 722 32.92 18.70 -33.29
C ILE A 722 31.54 19.37 -33.21
N GLY A 723 31.53 20.68 -32.96
CA GLY A 723 30.32 21.50 -32.89
C GLY A 723 30.22 22.48 -34.05
N LEU A 724 29.05 22.60 -34.68
CA LEU A 724 28.76 23.52 -35.77
C LEU A 724 27.47 24.28 -35.48
N THR A 725 27.49 25.61 -35.52
CA THR A 725 26.25 26.40 -35.46
C THR A 725 25.47 26.22 -36.76
N LEU A 726 24.22 25.77 -36.64
CA LEU A 726 23.35 25.59 -37.79
C LEU A 726 22.96 26.95 -38.36
N LYS A 727 23.03 27.08 -39.69
CA LYS A 727 22.72 28.31 -40.42
C LYS A 727 21.67 28.05 -41.49
N ASP A 728 20.83 29.04 -41.75
CA ASP A 728 19.85 29.01 -42.84
C ASP A 728 20.52 29.26 -44.21
N ALA A 729 19.70 29.29 -45.27
CA ALA A 729 20.16 29.53 -46.64
C ALA A 729 20.81 30.92 -46.84
N ASN A 730 20.59 31.86 -45.91
CA ASN A 730 21.17 33.20 -45.92
C ASN A 730 22.39 33.31 -44.99
N HIS A 731 22.93 32.19 -44.50
CA HIS A 731 24.03 32.11 -43.54
C HIS A 731 23.74 32.73 -42.16
N LEU A 732 22.48 32.97 -41.82
CA LEU A 732 22.07 33.41 -40.49
C LEU A 732 21.92 32.21 -39.55
N PRO A 733 22.28 32.32 -38.26
CA PRO A 733 22.07 31.24 -37.30
C PRO A 733 20.59 30.84 -37.24
N ILE A 734 20.30 29.54 -37.29
CA ILE A 734 18.96 29.04 -37.04
C ILE A 734 18.65 29.25 -35.57
N GLN A 735 17.61 30.03 -35.29
CA GLN A 735 17.18 30.36 -33.93
C GLN A 735 15.78 29.80 -33.68
N VAL A 736 15.61 29.13 -32.54
CA VAL A 736 14.36 28.47 -32.17
C VAL A 736 13.84 28.96 -30.83
N THR A 737 12.54 28.77 -30.61
CA THR A 737 11.93 28.95 -29.29
C THR A 737 12.21 27.73 -28.42
N ILE A 738 12.50 27.96 -27.14
CA ILE A 738 12.70 26.90 -26.16
C ILE A 738 11.33 26.25 -25.88
N SER A 739 11.09 25.12 -26.54
CA SER A 739 9.83 24.38 -26.47
C SER A 739 10.11 22.89 -26.26
N GLU A 740 9.26 22.24 -25.48
CA GLU A 740 9.32 20.81 -25.27
C GLU A 740 8.80 20.04 -26.49
N GLU A 741 7.78 20.57 -27.16
CA GLU A 741 7.24 20.02 -28.40
C GLU A 741 8.33 19.88 -29.47
N LEU A 742 9.21 20.88 -29.61
CA LEU A 742 10.35 20.79 -30.52
C LEU A 742 11.35 19.68 -30.13
N CYS A 743 11.57 19.48 -28.83
CA CYS A 743 12.44 18.39 -28.36
C CYS A 743 11.81 17.02 -28.64
N ASP A 744 10.49 16.90 -28.44
CA ASP A 744 9.74 15.67 -28.66
C ASP A 744 9.65 15.32 -30.14
N GLU A 745 9.49 16.31 -31.03
CA GLU A 745 9.56 16.09 -32.48
C GLU A 745 10.95 15.61 -32.91
N ALA A 746 12.01 16.22 -32.40
CA ALA A 746 13.37 15.76 -32.66
C ALA A 746 13.59 14.34 -32.13
N GLU A 747 13.07 14.02 -30.94
CA GLU A 747 13.12 12.67 -30.37
C GLU A 747 12.37 11.65 -31.23
N GLN A 748 11.21 11.99 -31.80
CA GLN A 748 10.48 11.11 -32.72
C GLN A 748 11.27 10.81 -34.01
N ILE A 749 11.98 11.81 -34.56
CA ILE A 749 12.75 11.64 -35.80
C ILE A 749 13.94 10.69 -35.58
N PHE A 750 14.62 10.80 -34.44
CA PHE A 750 15.85 10.07 -34.17
C PHE A 750 15.66 8.83 -33.28
N GLY A 751 14.49 8.66 -32.65
CA GLY A 751 14.18 7.56 -31.72
C GLY A 751 14.82 7.69 -30.34
N ARG A 752 15.51 8.81 -30.07
CA ARG A 752 16.13 9.13 -28.78
C ARG A 752 16.21 10.65 -28.58
N PRO A 753 16.35 11.16 -27.34
CA PRO A 753 16.50 12.58 -27.09
C PRO A 753 17.82 13.10 -27.71
N VAL A 754 17.74 13.79 -28.84
CA VAL A 754 18.91 14.38 -29.53
C VAL A 754 19.06 15.88 -29.30
N LEU A 755 17.95 16.60 -29.11
CA LEU A 755 17.95 18.05 -28.91
C LEU A 755 17.79 18.40 -27.43
N THR A 756 18.74 19.18 -26.92
CA THR A 756 18.70 19.72 -25.55
C THR A 756 18.93 21.23 -25.58
N PHE A 757 18.38 22.00 -24.64
CA PHE A 757 18.66 23.43 -24.51
C PHE A 757 19.54 23.58 -23.28
N GLN A 758 20.67 24.26 -23.45
CA GLN A 758 21.73 24.37 -22.47
C GLN A 758 22.06 25.84 -22.21
N SER A 759 22.61 26.10 -21.02
CA SER A 759 23.15 27.39 -20.59
C SER A 759 24.60 27.59 -21.01
#